data_AF-A0AAD7I1Z4-F1
#
_entry.id   AF-A0AAD7I1Z4-F1
#
_cell.length_a   1.000
_cell.length_b   1.000
_cell.length_c   1.000
_cell.angle_alpha   90.00
_cell.angle_beta   90.00
_cell.angle_gamma   90.00
#
_symmetry.space_group_name_H-M   'P 1'
#
loop_
_entity.id
_entity.type
_entity.pdbx_description
1 polymer ?
#
loop_
_entity_poly.entity_id
_entity_poly.type
_entity_poly.pdbx_seq_one_letter_code
_entity_poly.pdbx_strand_id
1 'polypeptide(L)'
;MVSCNDFQMLATQAAKARNIHDDSFGALNMVVAGDFAQLPPMSGPSLYSGKVTLQVSDAMDQRNQNAVLGKILWHQFNTVVILRKNMRQKVQSEADDKLRRALENMRYGACSGDDIAFLESRIAGFRPENPKLNKKSIRNVSIITARNSQKDSLNNMGAARFARDTGQTLMHFHSIDRVSARSVDKNKWKGCIQSDIKRMTPRLQRKLWEALPSTTNEYIPGKLSICMGMPIMLRSNDATEMCITKGQEAVVCGWHSIEGPMGQPVLETLFVRLVNPSKKIQIEGLPENVVPLVRTVTHITVLLEDDSLLSVLREQVVCLLNFGMTDYTSQGRSRIENPVELANCKNHMSYYVALSRGVTAEGTVIVQGFDAKKITSGMSGFLRQELRELEILDEITRLRFEGKLPRTVAGLYRRGLIRSFYAWKTDHRDPPHFHPAMRWNASMGPRVTEPVIYSEWRPSGQSHSKRKASSTAHISRQEYVETSNADMRPVKKRKIDQAPHTAMPHLVPQLRKPVGLIWDARDYSCAYDSTFTILGNLWAENPEGWTTYFGRISGGLGEFATLMSSVREGRIPFERARDLVRRGMNGMKPEYFPYGRNNTSVDRIAQVLLPSKYYAVGTHTCQKCGFMDNRAYGMLESYLTASLNGYSENPVTLSVSDWLSNYMTNGRKKRCPSCTQMGRRERMKMTAHLKDVPPIMLFDVCSDRLVFDDELRFMLGRNNEITTLKLRGVIYGGQSHFTCRYIQEDGTIWFNDGITTGSSCLREGKIQDLDDRLCLHRCGSNQAVAIIYAKTRINSVG
;
A
#
# COMPACT_ATOMS: atom_id res chain seq x y z
N MET A 1 14.23 5.13 -3.26
CA MET A 1 14.04 5.01 -1.80
C MET A 1 13.64 6.31 -1.08
N VAL A 2 13.47 7.46 -1.76
CA VAL A 2 12.99 8.70 -1.11
C VAL A 2 11.46 8.77 -1.20
N SER A 3 10.78 9.09 -0.09
CA SER A 3 9.33 9.28 -0.08
C SER A 3 8.96 10.73 -0.43
N CYS A 4 7.70 10.98 -0.80
CA CYS A 4 7.23 12.35 -1.01
C CYS A 4 7.39 13.20 0.26
N ASN A 5 7.16 12.61 1.44
CA ASN A 5 7.34 13.32 2.71
C ASN A 5 8.79 13.75 2.93
N ASP A 6 9.74 12.87 2.66
CA ASP A 6 11.18 13.18 2.80
C ASP A 6 11.60 14.24 1.79
N PHE A 7 11.07 14.18 0.56
CA PHE A 7 11.36 15.17 -0.47
C PHE A 7 10.87 16.57 -0.09
N GLN A 8 9.67 16.67 0.48
CA GLN A 8 9.15 17.93 1.04
C GLN A 8 9.99 18.42 2.21
N MET A 9 10.42 17.52 3.09
CA MET A 9 11.27 17.85 4.23
C MET A 9 12.60 18.44 3.74
N LEU A 10 13.24 17.86 2.72
CA LEU A 10 14.48 18.37 2.13
C LEU A 10 14.30 19.81 1.60
N ALA A 11 13.24 20.06 0.83
CA ALA A 11 12.97 21.40 0.31
C ALA A 11 12.74 22.41 1.44
N THR A 12 11.99 22.02 2.47
CA THR A 12 11.71 22.88 3.64
C THR A 12 12.99 23.20 4.42
N GLN A 13 13.86 22.21 4.65
CA GLN A 13 15.11 22.43 5.38
C GLN A 13 16.10 23.27 4.57
N ALA A 14 16.20 23.07 3.26
CA ALA A 14 17.02 23.91 2.39
C ALA A 14 16.56 25.38 2.38
N ALA A 15 15.24 25.60 2.27
CA ALA A 15 14.65 26.93 2.36
C ALA A 15 14.96 27.62 3.71
N LYS A 16 14.81 26.88 4.82
CA LYS A 16 15.15 27.38 6.17
C LYS A 16 16.63 27.72 6.32
N ALA A 17 17.52 26.81 5.87
CA ALA A 17 18.96 27.01 5.98
C ALA A 17 19.44 28.24 5.20
N ARG A 18 18.76 28.58 4.10
CA ARG A 18 19.11 29.73 3.25
C ARG A 18 18.31 30.99 3.53
N ASN A 19 17.30 30.92 4.40
CA ASN A 19 16.33 31.99 4.62
C ASN A 19 15.68 32.49 3.32
N ILE A 20 15.42 31.57 2.37
CA ILE A 20 14.73 31.83 1.11
C ILE A 20 13.53 30.91 1.06
N HIS A 21 12.33 31.48 1.19
CA HIS A 21 11.09 30.73 1.41
C HIS A 21 10.15 30.71 0.21
N ASP A 22 10.30 31.68 -0.69
CA ASP A 22 9.46 31.82 -1.88
C ASP A 22 9.92 30.89 -3.02
N ASP A 23 11.18 30.43 -2.97
CA ASP A 23 11.75 29.49 -3.93
C ASP A 23 11.84 28.07 -3.38
N SER A 24 11.49 27.10 -4.22
CA SER A 24 11.66 25.68 -3.92
C SER A 24 13.13 25.38 -3.61
N PHE A 25 13.38 24.59 -2.56
CA PHE A 25 14.73 24.28 -2.04
C PHE A 25 15.58 25.51 -1.70
N GLY A 26 14.99 26.68 -1.43
CA GLY A 26 15.73 27.90 -1.12
C GLY A 26 16.64 28.36 -2.27
N ALA A 27 16.16 28.27 -3.51
CA ALA A 27 16.90 28.62 -4.72
C ALA A 27 18.22 27.84 -4.91
N LEU A 28 18.29 26.60 -4.42
CA LEU A 28 19.40 25.69 -4.71
C LEU A 28 19.15 24.95 -6.03
N ASN A 29 20.23 24.78 -6.80
CA ASN A 29 20.23 23.86 -7.93
C ASN A 29 20.27 22.42 -7.40
N MET A 30 19.19 21.68 -7.63
CA MET A 30 19.05 20.31 -7.16
C MET A 30 19.32 19.32 -8.30
N VAL A 31 20.21 18.34 -8.04
CA VAL A 31 20.44 17.20 -8.93
C VAL A 31 20.00 15.93 -8.20
N VAL A 32 19.06 15.21 -8.78
CA VAL A 32 18.55 13.94 -8.24
C VAL A 32 19.01 12.80 -9.14
N ALA A 33 19.67 11.80 -8.56
CA ALA A 33 20.14 10.61 -9.27
C ALA A 33 19.56 9.34 -8.63
N GLY A 34 19.05 8.42 -9.45
CA GLY A 34 18.49 7.16 -8.98
C GLY A 34 17.82 6.35 -10.08
N ASP A 35 17.31 5.17 -9.69
CA ASP A 35 16.57 4.27 -10.58
C ASP A 35 15.28 3.82 -9.89
N PHE A 36 14.14 4.24 -10.42
CA PHE A 36 12.82 3.95 -9.84
C PHE A 36 12.38 2.50 -10.01
N ALA A 37 13.06 1.71 -10.84
CA ALA A 37 12.86 0.27 -10.90
C ALA A 37 13.54 -0.50 -9.75
N GLN A 38 14.32 0.20 -8.91
CA GLN A 38 14.83 -0.35 -7.66
C GLN A 38 13.80 -0.19 -6.53
N LEU A 39 14.20 -0.50 -5.30
CA LEU A 39 13.27 -0.55 -4.17
C LEU A 39 12.63 0.83 -3.86
N PRO A 40 11.30 0.86 -3.61
CA PRO A 40 10.60 2.05 -3.16
C PRO A 40 11.06 2.48 -1.75
N PRO A 41 10.68 3.67 -1.27
CA PRO A 41 10.88 4.03 0.13
C PRO A 41 10.28 3.00 1.10
N MET A 42 10.97 2.74 2.22
CA MET A 42 10.51 1.84 3.28
C MET A 42 9.30 2.39 4.06
N SER A 43 9.13 3.71 4.07
CA SER A 43 8.05 4.42 4.75
C SER A 43 7.59 5.60 3.90
N GLY A 44 6.29 5.89 3.94
CA GLY A 44 5.68 6.96 3.14
C GLY A 44 5.45 6.58 1.68
N PRO A 45 4.70 7.41 0.94
CA PRO A 45 4.43 7.18 -0.48
C PRO A 45 5.67 7.46 -1.33
N SER A 46 5.89 6.64 -2.37
CA SER A 46 6.90 6.93 -3.40
C SER A 46 6.53 8.17 -4.22
N LEU A 47 7.53 8.80 -4.84
CA LEU A 47 7.33 9.99 -5.70
C LEU A 47 6.35 9.74 -6.86
N TYR A 48 6.30 8.51 -7.36
CA TYR A 48 5.39 8.06 -8.41
C TYR A 48 4.08 7.46 -7.85
N SER A 49 3.81 7.56 -6.55
CA SER A 49 2.63 6.92 -5.94
C SER A 49 1.33 7.51 -6.49
N GLY A 50 0.46 6.67 -7.02
CA GLY A 50 -0.90 7.05 -7.42
C GLY A 50 -1.81 7.46 -6.25
N LYS A 51 -1.44 7.12 -5.02
CA LYS A 51 -2.21 7.48 -3.80
C LYS A 51 -2.04 8.94 -3.37
N VAL A 52 -1.07 9.65 -3.96
CA VAL A 52 -0.78 11.05 -3.64
C VAL A 52 -1.29 11.92 -4.80
N THR A 53 -2.23 12.81 -4.49
CA THR A 53 -2.80 13.78 -5.44
C THR A 53 -1.77 14.86 -5.80
N LEU A 54 -2.12 15.74 -6.74
CA LEU A 54 -1.35 16.95 -7.07
C LEU A 54 -2.00 18.22 -6.53
N GLN A 55 -3.01 18.06 -5.67
CA GLN A 55 -3.78 19.14 -5.07
C GLN A 55 -3.81 18.97 -3.56
N VAL A 56 -3.37 20.00 -2.86
CA VAL A 56 -3.48 20.14 -1.42
C VAL A 56 -4.92 20.51 -1.10
N SER A 57 -5.49 19.83 -0.11
CA SER A 57 -6.80 20.15 0.45
C SER A 57 -6.64 20.41 1.94
N ASP A 58 -7.33 21.42 2.46
CA ASP A 58 -7.32 21.76 3.89
C ASP A 58 -7.87 20.64 4.78
N ALA A 59 -8.63 19.69 4.20
CA ALA A 59 -9.13 18.51 4.90
C ALA A 59 -8.04 17.43 5.11
N MET A 60 -6.89 17.53 4.43
CA MET A 60 -5.80 16.57 4.58
C MET A 60 -5.03 16.81 5.88
N ASP A 61 -4.63 15.74 6.55
CA ASP A 61 -3.64 15.86 7.62
C ASP A 61 -2.30 16.40 7.11
N GLN A 62 -1.50 16.98 8.02
CA GLN A 62 -0.22 17.60 7.65
C GLN A 62 0.73 16.64 6.92
N ARG A 63 0.67 15.34 7.24
CA ARG A 63 1.55 14.33 6.62
C ARG A 63 1.15 14.11 5.16
N ASN A 64 -0.13 14.04 4.86
CA ASN A 64 -0.65 13.90 3.50
C ASN A 64 -0.45 15.19 2.70
N GLN A 65 -0.66 16.37 3.30
CA GLN A 65 -0.30 17.64 2.67
C GLN A 65 1.19 17.67 2.30
N ASN A 66 2.07 17.28 3.23
CA ASN A 66 3.52 17.22 2.95
C ASN A 66 3.86 16.21 1.85
N ALA A 67 3.14 15.08 1.76
CA ALA A 67 3.33 14.14 0.66
C ALA A 67 2.88 14.73 -0.69
N VAL A 68 1.76 15.45 -0.74
CA VAL A 68 1.31 16.14 -1.96
C VAL A 68 2.33 17.18 -2.40
N LEU A 69 2.78 18.04 -1.47
CA LEU A 69 3.79 19.06 -1.73
C LEU A 69 5.10 18.46 -2.25
N GLY A 70 5.56 17.36 -1.64
CA GLY A 70 6.75 16.64 -2.09
C GLY A 70 6.61 16.08 -3.51
N LYS A 71 5.41 15.61 -3.89
CA LYS A 71 5.15 15.14 -5.25
C LYS A 71 5.09 16.29 -6.26
N ILE A 72 4.51 17.43 -5.88
CA ILE A 72 4.49 18.64 -6.71
C ILE A 72 5.92 19.13 -6.98
N LEU A 73 6.77 19.19 -5.95
CA LEU A 73 8.19 19.51 -6.09
C LEU A 73 8.89 18.56 -7.06
N TRP A 74 8.65 17.25 -6.94
CA TRP A 74 9.23 16.27 -7.86
C TRP A 74 8.82 16.51 -9.32
N HIS A 75 7.59 16.96 -9.55
CA HIS A 75 7.08 17.28 -10.88
C HIS A 75 7.65 18.59 -11.47
N GLN A 76 8.38 19.41 -10.69
CA GLN A 76 9.11 20.58 -11.21
C GLN A 76 10.42 20.18 -11.92
N PHE A 77 10.95 18.98 -11.66
CA PHE A 77 12.12 18.46 -12.35
C PHE A 77 11.74 18.09 -13.80
N ASN A 78 12.10 18.97 -14.72
CA ASN A 78 11.75 18.89 -16.13
C ASN A 78 12.95 18.57 -17.05
N THR A 79 14.16 18.60 -16.49
CA THR A 79 15.40 18.24 -17.18
C THR A 79 15.82 16.88 -16.66
N VAL A 80 15.79 15.89 -17.56
CA VAL A 80 16.07 14.49 -17.23
C VAL A 80 17.13 13.99 -18.19
N VAL A 81 18.08 13.22 -17.66
CA VAL A 81 19.13 12.56 -18.44
C VAL A 81 19.17 11.09 -18.04
N ILE A 82 18.99 10.18 -18.99
CA ILE A 82 19.03 8.73 -18.78
C ILE A 82 20.37 8.19 -19.26
N LEU A 83 21.16 7.65 -18.32
CA LEU A 83 22.40 6.95 -18.64
C LEU A 83 22.09 5.52 -19.10
N ARG A 84 22.46 5.20 -20.34
CA ARG A 84 22.14 3.89 -20.97
C ARG A 84 23.31 2.89 -20.96
N LYS A 85 24.54 3.38 -20.89
CA LYS A 85 25.72 2.51 -20.88
C LYS A 85 25.90 1.87 -19.50
N ASN A 86 25.76 0.55 -19.43
CA ASN A 86 26.01 -0.19 -18.21
C ASN A 86 27.52 -0.28 -17.93
N MET A 87 27.97 0.30 -16.82
CA MET A 87 29.38 0.33 -16.41
C MET A 87 29.73 -0.74 -15.36
N ARG A 88 28.74 -1.50 -14.86
CA ARG A 88 28.92 -2.56 -13.86
C ARG A 88 29.25 -3.89 -14.53
N GLN A 89 28.43 -4.33 -15.48
CA GLN A 89 28.63 -5.58 -16.23
C GLN A 89 29.42 -5.31 -17.51
N LYS A 90 30.74 -5.10 -17.38
CA LYS A 90 31.62 -4.75 -18.51
C LYS A 90 31.99 -5.95 -19.40
N VAL A 91 32.00 -7.16 -18.84
CA VAL A 91 32.33 -8.39 -19.59
C VAL A 91 31.23 -8.67 -20.62
N GLN A 92 31.62 -9.06 -21.83
CA GLN A 92 30.73 -9.26 -22.99
C GLN A 92 30.73 -10.73 -23.45
N SER A 93 30.68 -11.68 -22.52
CA SER A 93 30.49 -13.10 -22.87
C SER A 93 29.02 -13.38 -23.21
N GLU A 94 28.73 -14.46 -23.92
CA GLU A 94 27.33 -14.85 -24.21
C GLU A 94 26.48 -15.01 -22.94
N ALA A 95 27.08 -15.52 -21.86
CA ALA A 95 26.40 -15.65 -20.57
C ALA A 95 26.15 -14.29 -19.90
N ASP A 96 27.09 -13.35 -20.01
CA ASP A 96 26.93 -11.98 -19.50
C ASP A 96 25.87 -11.21 -20.30
N ASP A 97 25.76 -11.46 -21.60
CA ASP A 97 24.72 -10.88 -22.45
C ASP A 97 23.33 -11.38 -22.04
N LYS A 98 23.20 -12.68 -21.75
CA LYS A 98 21.97 -13.26 -21.16
C LYS A 98 21.65 -12.66 -19.80
N LEU A 99 22.65 -12.44 -18.95
CA LEU A 99 22.45 -11.75 -17.66
C LEU A 99 21.97 -10.31 -17.86
N ARG A 100 22.60 -9.53 -18.75
CA ARG A 100 22.20 -8.14 -19.03
C ARG A 100 20.77 -8.07 -19.54
N ARG A 101 20.42 -8.92 -20.52
CA ARG A 101 19.06 -9.01 -21.05
C ARG A 101 18.05 -9.37 -19.97
N ALA A 102 18.34 -10.39 -19.15
CA ALA A 102 17.48 -10.79 -18.04
C ALA A 102 17.29 -9.63 -17.04
N LEU A 103 18.35 -8.88 -16.70
CA LEU A 103 18.25 -7.73 -15.79
C LEU A 103 17.46 -6.56 -16.40
N GLU A 104 17.65 -6.27 -17.68
CA GLU A 104 16.91 -5.24 -18.42
C GLU A 104 15.41 -5.56 -18.44
N ASN A 105 15.04 -6.79 -18.79
CA ASN A 105 13.65 -7.25 -18.77
C ASN A 105 13.06 -7.29 -17.34
N MET A 106 13.85 -7.74 -16.36
CA MET A 106 13.46 -7.81 -14.95
C MET A 106 13.21 -6.43 -14.33
N ARG A 107 13.96 -5.41 -14.77
CA ARG A 107 13.71 -4.00 -14.42
C ARG A 107 12.24 -3.63 -14.68
N TYR A 108 11.63 -4.23 -15.70
CA TYR A 108 10.24 -4.00 -16.08
C TYR A 108 9.23 -5.06 -15.63
N GLY A 109 9.69 -6.11 -14.94
CA GLY A 109 8.87 -7.28 -14.64
C GLY A 109 8.42 -8.02 -15.91
N ALA A 110 9.25 -7.99 -16.95
CA ALA A 110 8.94 -8.50 -18.29
C ALA A 110 9.94 -9.58 -18.76
N CYS A 111 10.49 -10.37 -17.83
CA CYS A 111 11.40 -11.46 -18.18
C CYS A 111 10.72 -12.44 -19.16
N SER A 112 11.47 -12.87 -20.16
CA SER A 112 11.08 -13.90 -21.12
C SER A 112 11.35 -15.32 -20.58
N GLY A 113 10.86 -16.33 -21.30
CA GLY A 113 11.19 -17.73 -21.00
C GLY A 113 12.70 -18.01 -21.00
N ASP A 114 13.42 -17.44 -21.96
CA ASP A 114 14.88 -17.59 -22.04
C ASP A 114 15.61 -16.93 -20.86
N ASP A 115 15.10 -15.80 -20.38
CA ASP A 115 15.69 -15.13 -19.20
C ASP A 115 15.49 -15.98 -17.95
N ILE A 116 14.33 -16.63 -17.82
CA ILE A 116 14.04 -17.56 -16.71
C ILE A 116 14.96 -18.77 -16.79
N ALA A 117 15.06 -19.41 -17.96
CA ALA A 117 15.92 -20.58 -18.16
C ALA A 117 17.39 -20.25 -17.86
N PHE A 118 17.86 -19.06 -18.27
CA PHE A 118 19.18 -18.58 -17.90
C PHE A 118 19.34 -18.43 -16.38
N LEU A 119 18.40 -17.78 -15.69
CA LEU A 119 18.46 -17.61 -14.23
C LEU A 119 18.40 -18.95 -13.49
N GLU A 120 17.62 -19.91 -13.97
CA GLU A 120 17.57 -21.26 -13.43
C GLU A 120 18.91 -21.99 -13.55
N SER A 121 19.66 -21.77 -14.64
CA SER A 121 21.02 -22.28 -14.78
C SER A 121 22.01 -21.72 -13.73
N ARG A 122 21.64 -20.61 -13.08
CA ARG A 122 22.43 -19.97 -12.02
C ARG A 122 22.05 -20.46 -10.61
N ILE A 123 21.08 -21.37 -10.49
CA ILE A 123 20.71 -21.98 -9.21
C ILE A 123 21.83 -22.93 -8.76
N ALA A 124 22.28 -22.74 -7.52
CA ALA A 124 23.28 -23.59 -6.91
C ALA A 124 22.78 -25.04 -6.82
N GLY A 125 23.64 -26.00 -7.14
CA GLY A 125 23.24 -27.41 -7.10
C GLY A 125 24.42 -28.37 -7.13
N PHE A 126 24.12 -29.67 -7.06
CA PHE A 126 25.15 -30.72 -6.95
C PHE A 126 25.84 -31.06 -8.27
N ARG A 127 25.18 -30.82 -9.42
CA ARG A 127 25.73 -31.16 -10.74
C ARG A 127 26.97 -30.32 -11.08
N PRO A 128 27.99 -30.85 -11.78
CA PRO A 128 29.25 -30.13 -12.06
C PRO A 128 29.07 -28.75 -12.70
N GLU A 129 28.09 -28.61 -13.59
CA GLU A 129 27.76 -27.39 -14.32
C GLU A 129 27.07 -26.31 -13.46
N ASN A 130 26.48 -26.69 -12.32
CA ASN A 130 25.77 -25.76 -11.46
C ASN A 130 26.74 -24.98 -10.56
N PRO A 131 26.46 -23.70 -10.26
CA PRO A 131 27.25 -22.93 -9.32
C PRO A 131 27.33 -23.58 -7.92
N LYS A 132 28.44 -23.34 -7.21
CA LYS A 132 28.73 -23.95 -5.91
C LYS A 132 28.84 -22.91 -4.81
N LEU A 133 27.95 -22.96 -3.81
CA LEU A 133 27.99 -22.06 -2.65
C LEU A 133 29.20 -22.32 -1.73
N ASN A 134 29.75 -23.54 -1.73
CA ASN A 134 30.92 -23.90 -0.93
C ASN A 134 32.27 -23.51 -1.59
N LYS A 135 32.27 -22.90 -2.78
CA LYS A 135 33.48 -22.39 -3.42
C LYS A 135 34.17 -21.39 -2.47
N LYS A 136 35.50 -21.48 -2.35
CA LYS A 136 36.28 -20.64 -1.41
C LYS A 136 36.08 -19.15 -1.63
N SER A 137 35.85 -18.72 -2.89
CA SER A 137 35.58 -17.32 -3.24
C SER A 137 34.18 -16.84 -2.82
N ILE A 138 33.20 -17.74 -2.69
CA ILE A 138 31.80 -17.41 -2.41
C ILE A 138 31.44 -17.61 -0.94
N ARG A 139 32.01 -18.62 -0.26
CA ARG A 139 31.54 -19.05 1.07
C ARG A 139 31.45 -17.94 2.12
N ASN A 140 32.38 -16.97 2.10
CA ASN A 140 32.42 -15.84 3.06
C ASN A 140 31.85 -14.54 2.48
N VAL A 141 31.22 -14.62 1.32
CA VAL A 141 30.55 -13.50 0.65
C VAL A 141 29.11 -13.43 1.15
N SER A 142 28.70 -12.23 1.57
CA SER A 142 27.38 -12.00 2.18
C SER A 142 26.24 -12.39 1.25
N ILE A 143 25.33 -13.29 1.64
CA ILE A 143 24.19 -13.67 0.81
C ILE A 143 23.12 -12.58 0.88
N ILE A 144 22.67 -12.08 -0.28
CA ILE A 144 21.57 -11.09 -0.32
C ILE A 144 20.24 -11.81 -0.09
N THR A 145 19.44 -11.31 0.86
CA THR A 145 18.13 -11.86 1.20
C THR A 145 17.08 -10.75 1.38
N ALA A 146 15.79 -11.08 1.25
CA ALA A 146 14.72 -10.10 1.43
C ALA A 146 14.36 -9.80 2.90
N ARG A 147 14.68 -10.70 3.85
CA ARG A 147 14.22 -10.60 5.26
C ARG A 147 15.38 -10.46 6.23
N ASN A 148 15.22 -9.58 7.23
CA ASN A 148 16.21 -9.44 8.31
C ASN A 148 16.37 -10.73 9.13
N SER A 149 15.31 -11.51 9.34
CA SER A 149 15.38 -12.78 10.07
C SER A 149 16.21 -13.83 9.33
N GLN A 150 16.07 -13.93 8.01
CA GLN A 150 16.92 -14.80 7.18
C GLN A 150 18.38 -14.34 7.24
N LYS A 151 18.62 -13.04 7.15
CA LYS A 151 19.95 -12.43 7.29
C LYS A 151 20.59 -12.79 8.64
N ASP A 152 19.85 -12.69 9.74
CA ASP A 152 20.35 -13.05 11.08
C ASP A 152 20.65 -14.56 11.18
N SER A 153 19.80 -15.42 10.62
CA SER A 153 20.04 -16.87 10.56
C SER A 153 21.31 -17.22 9.77
N LEU A 154 21.49 -16.61 8.58
CA LEU A 154 22.68 -16.75 7.76
C LEU A 154 23.94 -16.28 8.49
N ASN A 155 23.85 -15.18 9.23
CA ASN A 155 24.93 -14.68 10.07
C ASN A 155 25.32 -15.65 11.18
N ASN A 156 24.36 -16.24 11.89
CA ASN A 156 24.63 -17.21 12.95
C ASN A 156 25.27 -18.49 12.39
N MET A 157 24.74 -19.04 11.29
CA MET A 157 25.32 -20.20 10.61
C MET A 157 26.71 -19.90 10.05
N GLY A 158 26.88 -18.72 9.46
CA GLY A 158 28.14 -18.24 8.90
C GLY A 158 29.22 -18.08 9.95
N ALA A 159 28.89 -17.58 11.15
CA ALA A 159 29.83 -17.44 12.26
C ALA A 159 30.40 -18.79 12.70
N ALA A 160 29.52 -19.75 13.00
CA ALA A 160 29.91 -21.09 13.44
C ALA A 160 30.75 -21.81 12.37
N ARG A 161 30.32 -21.72 11.10
CA ARG A 161 31.08 -22.28 9.97
C ARG A 161 32.45 -21.61 9.84
N PHE A 162 32.53 -20.28 9.88
CA PHE A 162 33.80 -19.55 9.70
C PHE A 162 34.82 -19.90 10.79
N ALA A 163 34.38 -19.97 12.05
CA ALA A 163 35.23 -20.39 13.16
C ALA A 163 35.81 -21.79 12.93
N ARG A 164 34.95 -22.76 12.56
CA ARG A 164 35.37 -24.13 12.23
C ARG A 164 36.32 -24.18 11.04
N ASP A 165 36.00 -23.50 9.94
CA ASP A 165 36.81 -23.48 8.71
C ASP A 165 38.19 -22.84 8.91
N THR A 166 38.34 -22.00 9.93
CA THR A 166 39.61 -21.31 10.27
C THR A 166 40.31 -21.89 11.50
N GLY A 167 39.75 -22.94 12.13
CA GLY A 167 40.30 -23.52 13.35
C GLY A 167 40.32 -22.57 14.55
N GLN A 168 39.45 -21.56 14.57
CA GLN A 168 39.38 -20.54 15.62
C GLN A 168 38.22 -20.80 16.58
N THR A 169 38.38 -20.38 17.84
CA THR A 169 37.30 -20.34 18.81
C THR A 169 36.42 -19.12 18.60
N LEU A 170 35.11 -19.31 18.64
CA LEU A 170 34.14 -18.21 18.56
C LEU A 170 34.01 -17.56 19.95
N MET A 171 34.37 -16.29 20.06
CA MET A 171 34.24 -15.52 21.30
C MET A 171 32.87 -14.87 21.35
N HIS A 172 32.20 -14.95 22.50
CA HIS A 172 30.86 -14.41 22.70
C HIS A 172 30.95 -13.17 23.58
N PHE A 173 30.49 -12.02 23.08
CA PHE A 173 30.45 -10.77 23.84
C PHE A 173 29.01 -10.32 24.02
N HIS A 174 28.66 -9.98 25.25
CA HIS A 174 27.29 -9.72 25.66
C HIS A 174 27.04 -8.23 25.87
N SER A 175 25.82 -7.78 25.59
CA SER A 175 25.39 -6.42 25.90
C SER A 175 25.16 -6.24 27.40
N ILE A 176 25.26 -5.00 27.88
CA ILE A 176 24.72 -4.58 29.17
C ILE A 176 23.38 -3.92 28.89
N ASP A 177 22.28 -4.51 29.38
CA ASP A 177 20.94 -4.00 29.13
C ASP A 177 20.30 -3.46 30.43
N ARG A 178 19.60 -2.33 30.32
CA ARG A 178 18.78 -1.76 31.40
C ARG A 178 17.35 -1.53 30.90
N VAL A 179 16.35 -1.95 31.66
CA VAL A 179 14.95 -1.68 31.30
C VAL A 179 14.70 -0.18 31.37
N SER A 180 14.07 0.37 30.33
CA SER A 180 13.72 1.78 30.24
C SER A 180 12.23 1.99 30.51
N ALA A 181 11.89 3.00 31.32
CA ALA A 181 10.51 3.40 31.58
C ALA A 181 9.85 4.15 30.40
N ARG A 182 10.60 4.38 29.30
CA ARG A 182 10.10 5.14 28.15
C ARG A 182 9.03 4.33 27.43
N SER A 183 7.91 4.99 27.10
CA SER A 183 6.87 4.41 26.26
C SER A 183 7.43 3.98 24.91
N VAL A 184 6.96 2.83 24.44
CA VAL A 184 7.40 2.27 23.16
C VAL A 184 6.65 2.95 22.01
N ASP A 185 7.38 3.39 20.98
CA ASP A 185 6.75 3.79 19.73
C ASP A 185 6.26 2.55 18.96
N LYS A 186 4.93 2.38 18.92
CA LYS A 186 4.26 1.24 18.28
C LYS A 186 4.20 1.31 16.76
N ASN A 187 4.75 2.36 16.13
CA ASN A 187 4.64 2.56 14.68
C ASN A 187 5.19 1.40 13.82
N LYS A 188 6.25 0.71 14.27
CA LYS A 188 6.84 -0.46 13.58
C LYS A 188 6.10 -1.79 13.88
N TRP A 189 5.36 -1.88 14.98
CA TRP A 189 4.81 -3.13 15.54
C TRP A 189 3.33 -2.93 15.91
N LYS A 190 2.48 -2.83 14.88
CA LYS A 190 1.03 -2.63 15.06
C LYS A 190 0.40 -3.89 15.69
N GLY A 191 -0.44 -3.69 16.70
CA GLY A 191 -1.11 -4.78 17.42
C GLY A 191 -0.35 -5.29 18.66
N CYS A 192 0.94 -4.95 18.81
CA CYS A 192 1.71 -5.34 19.99
C CYS A 192 1.39 -4.45 21.20
N ILE A 193 1.40 -5.07 22.38
CA ILE A 193 1.22 -4.40 23.67
C ILE A 193 2.58 -4.01 24.26
N GLN A 194 2.61 -2.98 25.10
CA GLN A 194 3.82 -2.65 25.85
C GLN A 194 3.94 -3.62 27.02
N SER A 195 5.14 -4.14 27.25
CA SER A 195 5.43 -5.03 28.37
C SER A 195 5.39 -4.26 29.70
N ASP A 196 4.85 -4.89 30.75
CA ASP A 196 4.80 -4.36 32.13
C ASP A 196 6.09 -4.61 32.93
N ILE A 197 7.12 -5.21 32.29
CA ILE A 197 8.41 -5.48 32.92
C ILE A 197 9.09 -4.16 33.30
N LYS A 198 9.41 -3.99 34.59
CA LYS A 198 10.04 -2.77 35.14
C LYS A 198 11.51 -2.95 35.53
N ARG A 199 12.00 -4.17 35.66
CA ARG A 199 13.36 -4.47 36.16
C ARG A 199 14.04 -5.51 35.29
N MET A 200 15.35 -5.36 35.14
CA MET A 200 16.16 -6.37 34.46
C MET A 200 16.40 -7.54 35.40
N THR A 201 15.99 -8.75 35.00
CA THR A 201 16.25 -9.99 35.74
C THR A 201 17.29 -10.83 34.99
N PRO A 202 18.09 -11.68 35.68
CA PRO A 202 19.03 -12.59 35.01
C PRO A 202 18.39 -13.49 33.94
N ARG A 203 17.13 -13.89 34.13
CA ARG A 203 16.38 -14.68 33.14
C ARG A 203 16.02 -13.86 31.90
N LEU A 204 15.54 -12.62 32.11
CA LEU A 204 15.22 -11.71 31.01
C LEU A 204 16.49 -11.33 30.23
N GLN A 205 17.58 -11.02 30.93
CA GLN A 205 18.86 -10.66 30.31
C GLN A 205 19.36 -11.77 29.36
N ARG A 206 19.31 -13.03 29.79
CA ARG A 206 19.66 -14.17 28.93
C ARG A 206 18.77 -14.27 27.69
N LYS A 207 17.46 -14.04 27.82
CA LYS A 207 16.56 -13.98 26.66
C LYS A 207 16.94 -12.84 25.71
N LEU A 208 17.29 -11.66 26.23
CA LEU A 208 17.70 -10.51 25.43
C LEU A 208 19.03 -10.71 24.70
N TRP A 209 19.94 -11.53 25.26
CA TRP A 209 21.17 -11.93 24.58
C TRP A 209 20.94 -12.93 23.44
N GLU A 210 19.98 -13.84 23.59
CA GLU A 210 19.61 -14.80 22.53
C GLU A 210 18.64 -14.22 21.49
N ALA A 211 18.02 -13.07 21.76
CA ALA A 211 17.14 -12.40 20.83
C ALA A 211 17.88 -12.01 19.54
N LEU A 212 17.28 -12.35 18.38
CA LEU A 212 17.84 -11.99 17.08
C LEU A 212 17.85 -10.47 16.89
N PRO A 213 18.87 -9.88 16.24
CA PRO A 213 18.90 -8.44 15.96
C PRO A 213 17.63 -7.92 15.29
N SER A 214 17.02 -8.72 14.40
CA SER A 214 15.75 -8.42 13.73
C SER A 214 14.53 -8.24 14.63
N THR A 215 14.57 -8.70 15.90
CA THR A 215 13.49 -8.43 16.87
C THR A 215 13.62 -7.06 17.52
N THR A 216 14.67 -6.29 17.20
CA THR A 216 14.90 -4.94 17.72
C THR A 216 14.69 -3.87 16.65
N ASN A 217 14.24 -2.68 17.04
CA ASN A 217 14.01 -1.57 16.11
C ASN A 217 15.30 -1.01 15.47
N GLU A 218 16.44 -1.09 16.18
CA GLU A 218 17.75 -0.58 15.75
C GLU A 218 18.70 -1.67 15.20
N TYR A 219 18.31 -2.94 15.29
CA TYR A 219 19.11 -4.08 14.83
C TYR A 219 20.46 -4.23 15.54
N ILE A 220 20.50 -3.95 16.85
CA ILE A 220 21.70 -4.07 17.69
C ILE A 220 21.68 -5.42 18.41
N PRO A 221 22.70 -6.28 18.23
CA PRO A 221 22.71 -7.61 18.83
C PRO A 221 22.81 -7.56 20.35
N GLY A 222 22.12 -8.46 21.04
CA GLY A 222 22.35 -8.68 22.48
C GLY A 222 23.63 -9.49 22.75
N LYS A 223 23.99 -10.37 21.80
CA LYS A 223 25.22 -11.16 21.82
C LYS A 223 25.93 -11.03 20.47
N LEU A 224 27.17 -10.58 20.47
CA LEU A 224 28.03 -10.56 19.30
C LEU A 224 29.04 -11.70 19.39
N SER A 225 28.96 -12.65 18.46
CA SER A 225 29.84 -13.83 18.44
C SER A 225 30.82 -13.70 17.28
N ILE A 226 32.11 -13.51 17.59
CA ILE A 226 33.16 -13.13 16.61
C ILE A 226 34.48 -13.87 16.83
N CYS A 227 35.32 -13.92 15.79
CA CYS A 227 36.73 -14.32 15.85
C CYS A 227 37.54 -13.48 14.84
N MET A 228 38.86 -13.65 14.80
CA MET A 228 39.74 -12.84 13.97
C MET A 228 39.46 -13.06 12.48
N GLY A 229 39.47 -11.98 11.71
CA GLY A 229 39.20 -11.98 10.28
C GLY A 229 37.72 -12.13 9.88
N MET A 230 36.80 -12.23 10.85
CA MET A 230 35.38 -12.43 10.57
C MET A 230 34.77 -11.20 9.86
N PRO A 231 33.98 -11.38 8.79
CA PRO A 231 33.33 -10.27 8.09
C PRO A 231 32.18 -9.70 8.91
N ILE A 232 32.17 -8.37 9.04
CA ILE A 232 31.14 -7.59 9.72
C ILE A 232 30.67 -6.40 8.87
N MET A 233 29.60 -5.76 9.30
CA MET A 233 29.03 -4.56 8.71
C MET A 233 28.70 -3.56 9.83
N LEU A 234 29.18 -2.33 9.65
CA LEU A 234 28.92 -1.21 10.57
C LEU A 234 27.45 -0.79 10.50
N ARG A 235 26.88 -0.38 11.63
CA ARG A 235 25.44 -0.04 11.73
C ARG A 235 25.16 1.40 12.18
N SER A 236 26.19 2.15 12.53
CA SER A 236 26.17 3.56 12.93
C SER A 236 26.97 4.45 11.96
N ASN A 237 26.67 5.74 11.97
CA ASN A 237 27.47 6.77 11.30
C ASN A 237 28.24 7.53 12.40
N ASP A 238 29.38 7.00 12.83
CA ASP A 238 30.12 7.57 13.95
C ASP A 238 31.12 8.64 13.50
N ALA A 239 31.80 8.40 12.37
CA ALA A 239 32.80 9.31 11.81
C ALA A 239 32.86 9.15 10.28
N THR A 240 32.09 9.96 9.57
CA THR A 240 31.97 9.89 8.10
C THR A 240 33.30 10.21 7.40
N GLU A 241 34.06 11.13 7.98
CA GLU A 241 35.41 11.53 7.62
C GLU A 241 36.45 10.43 7.88
N MET A 242 36.12 9.38 8.62
CA MET A 242 36.93 8.18 8.76
C MET A 242 36.27 6.96 8.09
N CYS A 243 35.32 7.18 7.18
CA CYS A 243 34.51 6.15 6.53
C CYS A 243 33.80 5.19 7.51
N ILE A 244 33.66 5.56 8.80
CA ILE A 244 32.91 4.81 9.81
C ILE A 244 31.42 5.14 9.61
N THR A 245 30.84 4.49 8.60
CA THR A 245 29.50 4.75 8.12
C THR A 245 28.63 3.51 8.12
N LYS A 246 27.33 3.72 8.27
CA LYS A 246 26.32 2.66 8.30
C LYS A 246 26.33 1.92 6.97
N GLY A 247 26.63 0.63 7.02
CA GLY A 247 26.76 -0.24 5.86
C GLY A 247 28.20 -0.43 5.37
N GLN A 248 29.19 0.28 5.91
CA GLN A 248 30.59 -0.01 5.60
C GLN A 248 30.92 -1.45 6.00
N GLU A 249 31.51 -2.21 5.08
CA GLU A 249 31.98 -3.58 5.34
C GLU A 249 33.35 -3.52 5.98
N ALA A 250 33.60 -4.42 6.92
CA ALA A 250 34.87 -4.52 7.62
C ALA A 250 35.17 -5.96 8.03
N VAL A 251 36.39 -6.21 8.46
CA VAL A 251 36.82 -7.49 9.04
C VAL A 251 37.36 -7.26 10.44
N VAL A 252 37.12 -8.21 11.35
CA VAL A 252 37.60 -8.14 12.74
C VAL A 252 39.13 -8.26 12.78
N CYS A 253 39.80 -7.34 13.46
CA CYS A 253 41.26 -7.30 13.63
C CYS A 253 41.72 -7.44 15.08
N GLY A 254 40.81 -7.32 16.04
CA GLY A 254 41.12 -7.43 17.46
C GLY A 254 40.03 -6.78 18.30
N TRP A 255 40.12 -6.93 19.61
CA TRP A 255 39.18 -6.33 20.55
C TRP A 255 39.82 -6.13 21.91
N HIS A 256 39.25 -5.21 22.67
CA HIS A 256 39.43 -5.08 24.10
C HIS A 256 38.09 -5.37 24.78
N SER A 257 38.10 -6.20 25.81
CA SER A 257 36.90 -6.62 26.54
C SER A 257 37.09 -6.45 28.04
N ILE A 258 35.97 -6.22 28.72
CA ILE A 258 35.89 -6.12 30.18
C ILE A 258 34.92 -7.19 30.71
N GLU A 259 34.98 -7.44 32.02
CA GLU A 259 33.99 -8.26 32.71
C GLU A 259 32.73 -7.42 33.02
N GLY A 260 31.57 -7.94 32.63
CA GLY A 260 30.27 -7.28 32.82
C GLY A 260 29.65 -7.57 34.19
N PRO A 261 28.49 -6.95 34.50
CA PRO A 261 27.85 -7.05 35.83
C PRO A 261 27.42 -8.46 36.27
N MET A 262 27.39 -9.44 35.37
CA MET A 262 27.05 -10.83 35.67
C MET A 262 28.23 -11.78 35.38
N GLY A 263 29.46 -11.26 35.35
CA GLY A 263 30.68 -12.03 35.06
C GLY A 263 30.86 -12.40 33.58
N GLN A 264 30.03 -11.84 32.70
CA GLN A 264 30.05 -12.13 31.27
C GLN A 264 31.04 -11.20 30.53
N PRO A 265 31.73 -11.67 29.49
CA PRO A 265 32.59 -10.81 28.67
C PRO A 265 31.76 -9.76 27.89
N VAL A 266 32.20 -8.51 27.95
CA VAL A 266 31.59 -7.36 27.25
C VAL A 266 32.64 -6.67 26.40
N LEU A 267 32.30 -6.32 25.16
CA LEU A 267 33.20 -5.52 24.30
C LEU A 267 33.27 -4.08 24.80
N GLU A 268 34.49 -3.61 25.05
CA GLU A 268 34.76 -2.19 25.29
C GLU A 268 35.11 -1.50 23.98
N THR A 269 35.98 -2.12 23.18
CA THR A 269 36.40 -1.62 21.87
C THR A 269 36.64 -2.78 20.91
N LEU A 270 36.11 -2.66 19.70
CA LEU A 270 36.32 -3.61 18.61
C LEU A 270 37.16 -2.94 17.51
N PHE A 271 38.32 -3.51 17.18
CA PHE A 271 39.16 -3.01 16.09
C PHE A 271 38.82 -3.75 14.81
N VAL A 272 38.47 -2.99 13.77
CA VAL A 272 38.06 -3.55 12.47
C VAL A 272 38.78 -2.89 11.33
N ARG A 273 39.16 -3.66 10.32
CA ARG A 273 39.73 -3.14 9.08
C ARG A 273 38.63 -2.93 8.04
N LEU A 274 38.45 -1.71 7.59
CA LEU A 274 37.47 -1.36 6.58
C LEU A 274 37.83 -2.00 5.23
N VAL A 275 36.84 -2.57 4.55
CA VAL A 275 36.98 -3.16 3.22
C VAL A 275 36.67 -2.11 2.16
N ASN A 276 37.65 -1.79 1.32
CA ASN A 276 37.53 -0.83 0.22
C ASN A 276 36.89 0.53 0.64
N PRO A 277 37.41 1.21 1.68
CA PRO A 277 36.89 2.51 2.07
C PRO A 277 37.08 3.53 0.94
N SER A 278 36.26 4.59 0.92
CA SER A 278 36.32 5.63 -0.12
C SER A 278 37.63 6.42 -0.11
N LYS A 279 38.31 6.45 1.02
CA LYS A 279 39.65 6.99 1.19
C LYS A 279 40.45 6.12 2.15
N LYS A 280 41.77 6.13 2.00
CA LYS A 280 42.68 5.49 2.96
C LYS A 280 42.59 6.21 4.30
N ILE A 281 42.49 5.44 5.37
CA ILE A 281 42.45 5.94 6.74
C ILE A 281 43.61 5.35 7.51
N GLN A 282 44.30 6.18 8.28
CA GLN A 282 45.41 5.77 9.11
C GLN A 282 45.30 6.53 10.43
N ILE A 283 44.90 5.84 11.48
CA ILE A 283 44.91 6.38 12.84
C ILE A 283 46.28 6.08 13.42
N GLU A 284 46.88 7.05 14.11
CA GLU A 284 48.18 6.88 14.76
C GLU A 284 48.17 5.66 15.69
N GLY A 285 49.17 4.80 15.57
CA GLY A 285 49.27 3.54 16.33
C GLY A 285 48.43 2.37 15.81
N LEU A 286 47.59 2.55 14.78
CA LEU A 286 46.80 1.46 14.16
C LEU A 286 47.25 1.20 12.71
N PRO A 287 47.09 -0.02 12.16
CA PRO A 287 47.38 -0.28 10.75
C PRO A 287 46.42 0.43 9.78
N GLU A 288 46.77 0.45 8.50
CA GLU A 288 45.96 1.10 7.45
C GLU A 288 44.53 0.53 7.42
N ASN A 289 43.57 1.46 7.41
CA ASN A 289 42.13 1.25 7.41
C ASN A 289 41.59 0.52 8.65
N VAL A 290 42.39 0.38 9.71
CA VAL A 290 41.93 -0.16 10.99
C VAL A 290 41.35 0.97 11.84
N VAL A 291 40.11 0.79 12.28
CA VAL A 291 39.37 1.76 13.09
C VAL A 291 38.83 1.11 14.37
N PRO A 292 38.80 1.82 15.51
CA PRO A 292 38.15 1.36 16.72
C PRO A 292 36.65 1.65 16.68
N LEU A 293 35.84 0.67 17.07
CA LEU A 293 34.41 0.81 17.34
C LEU A 293 34.19 0.64 18.84
N VAL A 294 33.81 1.73 19.50
CA VAL A 294 33.59 1.74 20.96
C VAL A 294 32.17 1.30 21.31
N ARG A 295 32.01 0.74 22.52
CA ARG A 295 30.68 0.46 23.08
C ARG A 295 29.88 1.76 23.19
N THR A 296 28.64 1.75 22.74
CA THR A 296 27.73 2.90 22.89
C THR A 296 26.43 2.49 23.55
N VAL A 297 25.79 3.44 24.23
CA VAL A 297 24.48 3.26 24.85
C VAL A 297 23.40 3.68 23.86
N THR A 298 22.53 2.76 23.46
CA THR A 298 21.43 3.03 22.54
C THR A 298 20.09 2.65 23.16
N HIS A 299 19.09 3.51 22.98
CA HIS A 299 17.70 3.20 23.36
C HIS A 299 17.05 2.35 22.25
N ILE A 300 16.66 1.13 22.61
CA ILE A 300 16.06 0.16 21.70
C ILE A 300 14.70 -0.31 22.21
N THR A 301 13.87 -0.74 21.27
CA THR A 301 12.65 -1.50 21.51
C THR A 301 12.87 -2.92 21.03
N VAL A 302 12.58 -3.89 21.89
CA VAL A 302 12.70 -5.33 21.63
C VAL A 302 11.31 -5.95 21.59
N LEU A 303 11.00 -6.72 20.53
CA LEU A 303 9.86 -7.62 20.52
C LEU A 303 10.23 -8.90 21.28
N LEU A 304 9.44 -9.21 22.31
CA LEU A 304 9.56 -10.43 23.10
C LEU A 304 8.77 -11.59 22.46
N GLU A 305 9.00 -12.81 22.95
CA GLU A 305 8.37 -14.05 22.44
C GLU A 305 6.84 -14.08 22.62
N ASP A 306 6.31 -13.26 23.55
CA ASP A 306 4.88 -13.12 23.83
C ASP A 306 4.23 -11.97 23.03
N ASP A 307 4.91 -11.50 21.98
CA ASP A 307 4.55 -10.35 21.14
C ASP A 307 4.44 -9.01 21.89
N SER A 308 4.89 -8.94 23.15
CA SER A 308 5.00 -7.68 23.88
C SER A 308 6.28 -6.92 23.53
N LEU A 309 6.21 -5.59 23.62
CA LEU A 309 7.34 -4.70 23.34
C LEU A 309 8.00 -4.23 24.63
N LEU A 310 9.31 -4.42 24.73
CA LEU A 310 10.11 -3.97 25.85
C LEU A 310 11.06 -2.84 25.42
N SER A 311 11.05 -1.76 26.19
CA SER A 311 11.95 -0.62 26.04
C SER A 311 13.23 -0.86 26.85
N VAL A 312 14.39 -0.84 26.20
CA VAL A 312 15.69 -1.20 26.79
C VAL A 312 16.76 -0.18 26.40
N LEU A 313 17.59 0.24 27.35
CA LEU A 313 18.88 0.86 27.08
C LEU A 313 19.92 -0.25 26.94
N ARG A 314 20.50 -0.39 25.74
CA ARG A 314 21.49 -1.41 25.41
C ARG A 314 22.86 -0.77 25.23
N GLU A 315 23.84 -1.26 25.97
CA GLU A 315 25.26 -0.93 25.77
C GLU A 315 25.93 -2.04 24.95
N GLN A 316 26.33 -1.74 23.71
CA GLN A 316 27.01 -2.69 22.82
C GLN A 316 27.76 -1.94 21.70
N VAL A 317 28.72 -2.59 21.06
CA VAL A 317 29.31 -2.14 19.79
C VAL A 317 28.28 -2.28 18.65
N VAL A 318 28.12 -1.23 17.84
CA VAL A 318 27.03 -1.13 16.84
C VAL A 318 27.46 -1.70 15.49
N CYS A 319 27.60 -3.03 15.43
CA CYS A 319 27.88 -3.78 14.21
C CYS A 319 27.11 -5.10 14.13
N LEU A 320 27.08 -5.70 12.94
CA LEU A 320 26.51 -7.03 12.70
C LEU A 320 27.50 -7.86 11.88
N LEU A 321 27.39 -9.18 11.98
CA LEU A 321 28.06 -10.08 11.05
C LEU A 321 27.58 -9.83 9.61
N ASN A 322 28.42 -10.15 8.62
CA ASN A 322 28.14 -9.92 7.21
C ASN A 322 28.27 -11.19 6.35
N PHE A 323 27.67 -12.28 6.81
CA PHE A 323 27.44 -13.48 5.99
C PHE A 323 26.07 -13.44 5.29
N GLY A 324 25.16 -12.61 5.77
CA GLY A 324 23.94 -12.23 5.07
C GLY A 324 23.75 -10.71 5.09
N MET A 325 23.13 -10.18 4.04
CA MET A 325 22.69 -8.78 3.97
C MET A 325 21.31 -8.71 3.33
N THR A 326 20.54 -7.65 3.61
CA THR A 326 19.24 -7.46 2.96
C THR A 326 19.38 -6.86 1.57
N ASP A 327 18.40 -7.10 0.70
CA ASP A 327 18.28 -6.42 -0.60
C ASP A 327 18.36 -4.88 -0.48
N TYR A 328 17.71 -4.29 0.52
CA TYR A 328 17.86 -2.86 0.84
C TYR A 328 19.29 -2.44 1.19
N THR A 329 20.02 -3.22 2.00
CA THR A 329 21.41 -2.89 2.38
C THR A 329 22.42 -3.17 1.26
N SER A 330 22.06 -4.03 0.31
CA SER A 330 22.85 -4.30 -0.88
C SER A 330 22.77 -3.17 -1.93
N GLN A 331 21.78 -2.27 -1.83
CA GLN A 331 21.51 -1.29 -2.87
C GLN A 331 22.71 -0.36 -3.13
N GLY A 332 23.07 -0.19 -4.41
CA GLY A 332 24.21 0.65 -4.81
C GLY A 332 25.57 -0.04 -4.82
N ARG A 333 25.66 -1.31 -4.37
CA ARG A 333 26.91 -2.07 -4.36
C ARG A 333 27.18 -2.78 -5.70
N SER A 334 28.45 -3.06 -5.96
CA SER A 334 28.92 -3.92 -7.04
C SER A 334 29.70 -5.08 -6.45
N ARG A 335 29.45 -6.30 -6.93
CA ARG A 335 29.96 -7.53 -6.33
C ARG A 335 30.48 -8.47 -7.40
N ILE A 336 31.71 -8.95 -7.22
CA ILE A 336 32.31 -9.97 -8.09
C ILE A 336 31.51 -11.26 -7.95
N GLU A 337 31.48 -11.80 -6.73
CA GLU A 337 30.63 -12.92 -6.35
C GLU A 337 29.33 -12.38 -5.74
N ASN A 338 28.19 -12.80 -6.26
CA ASN A 338 26.86 -12.33 -5.87
C ASN A 338 25.92 -13.50 -5.57
N PRO A 339 26.08 -14.15 -4.40
CA PRO A 339 25.12 -15.13 -3.93
C PRO A 339 23.83 -14.44 -3.46
N VAL A 340 22.68 -14.88 -3.95
CA VAL A 340 21.36 -14.29 -3.68
C VAL A 340 20.32 -15.34 -3.32
N GLU A 341 19.49 -15.02 -2.33
CA GLU A 341 18.33 -15.80 -1.89
C GLU A 341 17.03 -15.05 -2.26
N LEU A 342 16.31 -15.57 -3.25
CA LEU A 342 15.21 -14.87 -3.92
C LEU A 342 13.81 -15.32 -3.47
N ALA A 343 13.66 -16.42 -2.72
CA ALA A 343 12.34 -17.00 -2.44
C ALA A 343 11.41 -16.01 -1.71
N ASN A 344 11.97 -15.21 -0.80
CA ASN A 344 11.23 -14.23 -0.02
C ASN A 344 11.20 -12.81 -0.62
N CYS A 345 11.84 -12.59 -1.76
CA CYS A 345 11.75 -11.32 -2.48
C CYS A 345 10.31 -11.05 -2.90
N LYS A 346 9.83 -9.80 -2.71
CA LYS A 346 8.41 -9.47 -2.81
C LYS A 346 7.89 -9.29 -4.25
N ASN A 347 8.74 -8.77 -5.14
CA ASN A 347 8.38 -8.36 -6.50
C ASN A 347 9.62 -8.25 -7.39
N HIS A 348 9.43 -7.94 -8.67
CA HIS A 348 10.52 -7.77 -9.64
C HIS A 348 11.60 -6.77 -9.19
N MET A 349 11.25 -5.69 -8.49
CA MET A 349 12.22 -4.69 -8.01
C MET A 349 13.21 -5.28 -7.00
N SER A 350 12.72 -6.13 -6.09
CA SER A 350 13.55 -6.83 -5.08
C SER A 350 14.49 -7.85 -5.75
N TYR A 351 13.99 -8.60 -6.75
CA TYR A 351 14.81 -9.50 -7.57
C TYR A 351 15.89 -8.73 -8.33
N TYR A 352 15.48 -7.65 -9.03
CA TYR A 352 16.36 -6.80 -9.81
C TYR A 352 17.45 -6.17 -8.94
N VAL A 353 17.10 -5.65 -7.76
CA VAL A 353 18.09 -5.09 -6.83
C VAL A 353 19.11 -6.13 -6.38
N ALA A 354 18.67 -7.34 -6.01
CA ALA A 354 19.57 -8.39 -5.56
C ALA A 354 20.51 -8.89 -6.68
N LEU A 355 19.97 -9.22 -7.85
CA LEU A 355 20.73 -9.79 -8.96
C LEU A 355 21.64 -8.76 -9.64
N SER A 356 21.18 -7.52 -9.81
CA SER A 356 21.96 -6.49 -10.52
C SER A 356 23.21 -6.02 -9.76
N ARG A 357 23.48 -6.51 -8.55
CA ARG A 357 24.75 -6.27 -7.85
C ARG A 357 25.91 -7.06 -8.45
N GLY A 358 25.64 -8.21 -9.07
CA GLY A 358 26.64 -9.05 -9.72
C GLY A 358 27.27 -8.36 -10.92
N VAL A 359 28.59 -8.48 -11.07
CA VAL A 359 29.34 -7.90 -12.22
C VAL A 359 29.48 -8.86 -13.40
N THR A 360 29.34 -10.17 -13.18
CA THR A 360 29.35 -11.19 -14.24
C THR A 360 28.30 -12.27 -14.01
N ALA A 361 27.95 -12.99 -15.07
CA ALA A 361 27.13 -14.20 -15.02
C ALA A 361 27.80 -15.28 -14.17
N GLU A 362 29.12 -15.49 -14.32
CA GLU A 362 29.86 -16.50 -13.56
C GLU A 362 29.78 -16.28 -12.05
N GLY A 363 29.90 -15.03 -11.59
CA GLY A 363 29.81 -14.68 -10.17
C GLY A 363 28.38 -14.65 -9.63
N THR A 364 27.36 -14.75 -10.48
CA THR A 364 25.95 -14.73 -10.06
C THR A 364 25.52 -16.12 -9.61
N VAL A 365 25.09 -16.26 -8.35
CA VAL A 365 24.67 -17.55 -7.78
C VAL A 365 23.33 -17.38 -7.07
N ILE A 366 22.33 -18.16 -7.47
CA ILE A 366 21.03 -18.18 -6.82
C ILE A 366 21.00 -19.36 -5.85
N VAL A 367 20.71 -19.12 -4.58
CA VAL A 367 20.83 -20.14 -3.52
C VAL A 367 19.85 -21.30 -3.74
N GLN A 368 18.63 -21.02 -4.19
CA GLN A 368 17.57 -22.01 -4.43
C GLN A 368 16.57 -21.50 -5.47
N GLY A 369 15.55 -22.32 -5.79
CA GLY A 369 14.48 -21.95 -6.72
C GLY A 369 13.76 -20.65 -6.35
N PHE A 370 13.16 -20.02 -7.35
CA PHE A 370 12.50 -18.72 -7.22
C PHE A 370 11.16 -18.67 -7.96
N ASP A 371 10.33 -17.67 -7.64
CA ASP A 371 9.00 -17.52 -8.26
C ASP A 371 9.09 -16.64 -9.50
N ALA A 372 9.13 -17.28 -10.67
CA ALA A 372 9.21 -16.60 -11.96
C ALA A 372 8.03 -15.63 -12.20
N LYS A 373 6.84 -15.85 -11.62
CA LYS A 373 5.70 -14.93 -11.80
C LYS A 373 6.04 -13.52 -11.31
N LYS A 374 6.86 -13.39 -10.27
CA LYS A 374 7.25 -12.07 -9.73
C LYS A 374 8.06 -11.22 -10.70
N ILE A 375 8.72 -11.82 -11.69
CA ILE A 375 9.55 -11.14 -12.69
C ILE A 375 8.93 -11.14 -14.10
N THR A 376 7.74 -11.72 -14.26
CA THR A 376 6.97 -11.75 -15.53
C THR A 376 5.59 -11.08 -15.45
N SER A 377 5.09 -10.74 -14.26
CA SER A 377 3.75 -10.14 -14.07
C SER A 377 3.66 -8.64 -14.42
N GLY A 378 4.73 -8.06 -14.98
CA GLY A 378 4.83 -6.62 -15.24
C GLY A 378 4.96 -5.76 -13.99
N MET A 379 5.20 -4.48 -14.21
CA MET A 379 5.21 -3.45 -13.16
C MET A 379 3.85 -2.77 -12.97
N SER A 380 3.69 -2.05 -11.85
CA SER A 380 2.49 -1.27 -11.60
C SER A 380 2.30 -0.15 -12.63
N GLY A 381 1.03 0.19 -12.94
CA GLY A 381 0.72 1.25 -13.90
C GLY A 381 1.34 2.61 -13.54
N PHE A 382 1.40 2.94 -12.25
CA PHE A 382 2.02 4.19 -11.78
C PHE A 382 3.55 4.22 -11.99
N LEU A 383 4.25 3.11 -11.72
CA LEU A 383 5.68 3.02 -11.98
C LEU A 383 5.97 3.05 -13.48
N ARG A 384 5.14 2.37 -14.29
CA ARG A 384 5.23 2.40 -15.75
C ARG A 384 5.08 3.81 -16.30
N GLN A 385 4.08 4.54 -15.81
CA GLN A 385 3.85 5.92 -16.20
C GLN A 385 5.05 6.81 -15.82
N GLU A 386 5.59 6.69 -14.60
CA GLU A 386 6.77 7.45 -14.18
C GLU A 386 7.97 7.20 -15.11
N LEU A 387 8.31 5.93 -15.36
CA LEU A 387 9.45 5.59 -16.22
C LEU A 387 9.24 6.07 -17.65
N ARG A 388 8.02 5.97 -18.18
CA ARG A 388 7.65 6.49 -19.51
C ARG A 388 7.81 8.01 -19.58
N GLU A 389 7.30 8.73 -18.58
CA GLU A 389 7.43 10.19 -18.51
C GLU A 389 8.90 10.62 -18.43
N LEU A 390 9.73 9.90 -17.65
CA LEU A 390 11.17 10.18 -17.57
C LEU A 390 11.89 9.98 -18.91
N GLU A 391 11.54 8.94 -19.67
CA GLU A 391 12.11 8.74 -21.02
C GLU A 391 11.66 9.81 -22.02
N ILE A 392 10.42 10.30 -21.90
CA ILE A 392 9.95 11.45 -22.71
C ILE A 392 10.72 12.72 -22.33
N LEU A 393 10.93 12.97 -21.04
CA LEU A 393 11.69 14.13 -20.57
C LEU A 393 13.18 14.06 -20.98
N ASP A 394 13.76 12.86 -21.03
CA ASP A 394 15.11 12.62 -21.58
C ASP A 394 15.19 13.05 -23.05
N GLU A 395 14.21 12.65 -23.87
CA GLU A 395 14.12 13.04 -25.27
C GLU A 395 13.91 14.56 -25.44
N ILE A 396 13.03 15.17 -24.63
CA ILE A 396 12.83 16.63 -24.60
C ILE A 396 14.15 17.34 -24.26
N THR A 397 14.87 16.84 -23.26
CA THR A 397 16.16 17.38 -22.81
C THR A 397 17.20 17.30 -23.92
N ARG A 398 17.31 16.14 -24.60
CA ARG A 398 18.20 15.92 -25.74
C ARG A 398 17.89 16.88 -26.89
N LEU A 399 16.63 16.98 -27.31
CA LEU A 399 16.23 17.87 -28.41
C LEU A 399 16.47 19.34 -28.08
N ARG A 400 16.26 19.74 -26.81
CA ARG A 400 16.55 21.10 -26.35
C ARG A 400 18.06 21.39 -26.39
N PHE A 401 18.88 20.44 -25.93
CA PHE A 401 20.35 20.55 -25.97
C PHE A 401 20.88 20.63 -27.41
N GLU A 402 20.32 19.85 -28.34
CA GLU A 402 20.67 19.88 -29.77
C GLU A 402 20.12 21.10 -30.52
N GLY A 403 19.37 21.99 -29.87
CA GLY A 403 18.74 23.15 -30.51
C GLY A 403 17.59 22.81 -31.47
N LYS A 404 17.07 21.57 -31.43
CA LYS A 404 16.01 21.05 -32.32
C LYS A 404 14.60 21.17 -31.73
N LEU A 405 14.47 21.54 -30.46
CA LEU A 405 13.18 21.72 -29.81
C LEU A 405 12.69 23.17 -29.92
N PRO A 406 11.50 23.43 -30.48
CA PRO A 406 10.96 24.79 -30.54
C PRO A 406 10.71 25.38 -29.15
N ARG A 407 10.83 26.71 -29.04
CA ARG A 407 10.55 27.45 -27.80
C ARG A 407 9.10 27.33 -27.34
N THR A 408 8.18 26.98 -28.22
CA THR A 408 6.76 26.73 -27.91
C THR A 408 6.55 25.47 -27.04
N VAL A 409 7.51 24.54 -27.04
CA VAL A 409 7.51 23.38 -26.14
C VAL A 409 8.04 23.79 -24.76
N ALA A 410 7.12 24.31 -23.94
CA ALA A 410 7.39 24.80 -22.60
C ALA A 410 6.39 24.25 -21.57
N GLY A 411 6.75 24.34 -20.30
CA GLY A 411 5.89 23.98 -19.17
C GLY A 411 6.64 24.11 -17.85
N LEU A 412 6.00 24.73 -16.85
CA LEU A 412 6.56 24.89 -15.51
C LEU A 412 6.70 23.54 -14.79
N TYR A 413 5.72 22.66 -14.99
CA TYR A 413 5.68 21.31 -14.44
C TYR A 413 5.73 20.26 -15.55
N ARG A 414 6.19 19.06 -15.18
CA ARG A 414 6.30 17.87 -16.03
C ARG A 414 5.12 17.66 -16.97
N ARG A 415 3.89 17.62 -16.46
CA ARG A 415 2.69 17.33 -17.28
C ARG A 415 2.46 18.39 -18.36
N GLY A 416 2.64 19.66 -18.00
CA GLY A 416 2.51 20.77 -18.95
C GLY A 416 3.56 20.69 -20.06
N LEU A 417 4.81 20.37 -19.71
CA LEU A 417 5.90 20.24 -20.68
C LEU A 417 5.72 19.03 -21.61
N ILE A 418 5.32 17.87 -21.07
CA ILE A 418 5.05 16.67 -21.88
C ILE A 418 3.88 16.91 -22.84
N ARG A 419 2.84 17.63 -22.39
CA ARG A 419 1.70 17.98 -23.24
C ARG A 419 2.10 18.90 -24.39
N SER A 420 2.84 19.98 -24.12
CA SER A 420 3.30 20.88 -25.18
C SER A 420 4.26 20.18 -26.15
N PHE A 421 5.04 19.22 -25.67
CA PHE A 421 5.89 18.38 -26.52
C PHE A 421 5.08 17.52 -27.49
N TYR A 422 4.04 16.82 -27.04
CA TYR A 422 3.19 16.01 -27.93
C TYR A 422 2.31 16.85 -28.86
N ALA A 423 1.90 18.05 -28.43
CA ALA A 423 1.21 18.99 -29.32
C ALA A 423 2.09 19.41 -30.52
N TRP A 424 3.41 19.52 -30.31
CA TRP A 424 4.37 19.78 -31.38
C TRP A 424 4.77 18.51 -32.16
N LYS A 425 5.03 17.40 -31.46
CA LYS A 425 5.48 16.13 -32.06
C LYS A 425 4.28 15.29 -32.52
N THR A 426 3.73 15.67 -33.67
CA THR A 426 2.49 15.12 -34.25
C THR A 426 2.56 13.65 -34.66
N ASP A 427 3.76 13.07 -34.83
CA ASP A 427 3.89 11.66 -35.20
C ASP A 427 3.54 10.69 -34.06
N HIS A 428 3.49 11.20 -32.83
CA HIS A 428 3.16 10.42 -31.63
C HIS A 428 3.93 9.09 -31.55
N ARG A 429 5.14 8.98 -32.10
CA ARG A 429 5.92 7.74 -31.99
C ARG A 429 6.65 7.70 -30.65
N ASP A 430 6.68 6.53 -30.03
CA ASP A 430 7.55 6.31 -28.88
C ASP A 430 9.01 6.39 -29.37
N PRO A 431 9.92 6.98 -28.57
CA PRO A 431 11.35 6.95 -28.89
C PRO A 431 11.83 5.52 -29.17
N PRO A 432 12.71 5.32 -30.17
CA PRO A 432 13.09 3.98 -30.64
C PRO A 432 13.76 3.12 -29.56
N HIS A 433 14.40 3.75 -28.57
CA HIS A 433 15.06 3.12 -27.43
C HIS A 433 14.08 2.68 -26.31
N PHE A 434 12.77 2.88 -26.46
CA PHE A 434 11.80 2.38 -25.49
C PHE A 434 11.83 0.85 -25.43
N HIS A 435 12.07 0.35 -24.22
CA HIS A 435 11.85 -1.05 -23.91
C HIS A 435 10.41 -1.46 -24.28
N PRO A 436 10.18 -2.63 -24.89
CA PRO A 436 8.84 -3.05 -25.33
C PRO A 436 7.77 -2.96 -24.24
N ALA A 437 8.11 -3.32 -23.00
CA ALA A 437 7.21 -3.23 -21.84
C ALA A 437 6.77 -1.80 -21.45
N MET A 438 7.44 -0.76 -21.97
CA MET A 438 7.09 0.65 -21.75
C MET A 438 6.35 1.27 -22.93
N ARG A 439 6.30 0.61 -24.10
CA ARG A 439 5.65 1.17 -25.29
C ARG A 439 4.16 1.38 -25.05
N TRP A 440 3.65 2.47 -25.59
CA TRP A 440 2.22 2.78 -25.54
C TRP A 440 1.45 1.77 -26.38
N ASN A 441 0.28 1.35 -25.90
CA ASN A 441 -0.71 0.63 -26.70
C ASN A 441 -2.11 1.17 -26.40
N ALA A 442 -3.05 0.99 -27.32
CA ALA A 442 -4.39 1.57 -27.22
C ALA A 442 -5.13 1.11 -25.95
N SER A 443 -4.87 -0.12 -25.47
CA SER A 443 -5.44 -0.67 -24.24
C SER A 443 -4.89 -0.05 -22.93
N MET A 444 -3.99 0.94 -22.99
CA MET A 444 -3.44 1.64 -21.81
C MET A 444 -4.08 3.01 -21.54
N GLY A 445 -5.12 3.40 -22.30
CA GLY A 445 -5.84 4.68 -22.14
C GLY A 445 -5.32 5.83 -23.01
N PRO A 446 -5.43 7.11 -22.57
CA PRO A 446 -4.91 8.24 -23.32
C PRO A 446 -3.41 8.48 -23.07
N ARG A 447 -2.65 8.67 -24.15
CA ARG A 447 -1.19 8.90 -24.13
C ARG A 447 -0.78 10.23 -23.48
N VAL A 448 -1.69 11.20 -23.47
CA VAL A 448 -1.51 12.51 -22.87
C VAL A 448 -2.51 12.63 -21.71
N THR A 449 -2.03 12.97 -20.53
CA THR A 449 -2.88 13.14 -19.35
C THR A 449 -3.65 14.47 -19.41
N GLU A 450 -4.90 14.46 -18.95
CA GLU A 450 -5.75 15.66 -18.81
C GLU A 450 -5.07 16.76 -17.98
N PRO A 451 -5.39 18.05 -18.21
CA PRO A 451 -4.83 19.15 -17.44
C PRO A 451 -5.18 19.01 -15.96
N VAL A 452 -4.16 19.13 -15.11
CA VAL A 452 -4.31 19.13 -13.65
C VAL A 452 -3.78 20.45 -13.11
N ILE A 453 -4.57 21.08 -12.25
CA ILE A 453 -4.17 22.27 -11.50
C ILE A 453 -3.27 21.79 -10.35
N TYR A 454 -2.01 22.21 -10.37
CA TYR A 454 -1.06 21.98 -9.29
C TYR A 454 -1.32 22.98 -8.17
N SER A 455 -1.33 22.53 -6.91
CA SER A 455 -1.28 23.47 -5.78
C SER A 455 0.09 24.14 -5.70
N GLU A 456 0.12 25.38 -5.21
CA GLU A 456 1.39 26.07 -4.95
C GLU A 456 2.16 25.39 -3.83
N TRP A 457 3.47 25.22 -4.04
CA TRP A 457 4.35 24.82 -2.97
C TRP A 457 4.58 25.99 -2.02
N ARG A 458 4.46 25.75 -0.70
CA ARG A 458 4.81 26.72 0.36
C ARG A 458 5.51 26.03 1.53
N PRO A 459 6.46 26.67 2.21
CA PRO A 459 7.11 26.10 3.39
C PRO A 459 6.11 25.90 4.54
N SER A 460 6.17 24.74 5.20
CA SER A 460 5.32 24.45 6.37
C SER A 460 5.74 25.35 7.55
N GLY A 461 4.87 26.29 7.97
CA GLY A 461 5.10 27.11 9.17
C GLY A 461 4.50 28.52 9.22
N GLN A 462 3.86 29.03 8.16
CA GLN A 462 3.13 30.30 8.25
C GLN A 462 1.65 30.04 8.52
N SER A 463 1.20 30.29 9.76
CA SER A 463 -0.21 30.43 10.08
C SER A 463 -0.77 31.63 9.31
N HIS A 464 -1.89 31.43 8.61
CA HIS A 464 -2.64 32.54 8.03
C HIS A 464 -3.28 33.37 9.14
N SER A 465 -2.56 34.39 9.61
CA SER A 465 -3.20 35.65 9.98
C SER A 465 -3.72 36.27 8.68
N LYS A 466 -5.04 36.20 8.45
CA LYS A 466 -5.69 36.96 7.38
C LYS A 466 -5.54 38.45 7.70
N ARG A 467 -4.58 39.13 7.08
CA ARG A 467 -4.66 40.58 6.86
C ARG A 467 -5.14 40.82 5.43
N LYS A 468 -6.36 41.35 5.33
CA LYS A 468 -6.89 41.95 4.10
C LYS A 468 -5.93 43.06 3.67
N ALA A 469 -5.40 42.98 2.45
CA ALA A 469 -4.80 44.12 1.80
C ALA A 469 -5.90 44.83 0.98
N SER A 470 -6.37 45.97 1.47
CA SER A 470 -6.93 47.04 0.65
C SER A 470 -5.84 48.07 0.40
N SER A 471 -5.84 48.60 -0.82
CA SER A 471 -4.90 49.53 -1.42
C SER A 471 -4.71 50.86 -0.67
N THR A 472 -3.45 51.30 -0.61
CA THR A 472 -2.89 52.69 -0.63
C THR A 472 -3.50 53.81 0.22
N ALA A 473 -2.72 54.36 1.17
CA ALA A 473 -2.12 55.71 1.11
C ALA A 473 -1.41 56.13 2.43
N HIS A 474 -0.17 56.64 2.26
CA HIS A 474 0.61 57.66 3.00
C HIS A 474 0.44 57.99 4.51
N ILE A 475 1.62 58.02 5.20
CA ILE A 475 2.16 59.04 6.16
C ILE A 475 1.39 59.21 7.51
N SER A 476 1.94 59.29 8.73
CA SER A 476 3.23 59.71 9.33
C SER A 476 3.48 59.07 10.72
N ARG A 477 4.77 59.12 11.11
CA ARG A 477 5.40 59.05 12.46
C ARG A 477 4.60 59.62 13.66
N GLN A 478 4.69 58.93 14.82
CA GLN A 478 5.00 59.41 16.20
C GLN A 478 4.68 58.28 17.20
N GLU A 479 5.67 57.68 17.87
CA GLU A 479 6.21 57.97 19.22
C GLU A 479 5.60 57.12 20.36
N TYR A 480 6.51 56.40 21.03
CA TYR A 480 6.60 55.96 22.43
C TYR A 480 5.37 56.03 23.37
N VAL A 481 5.13 54.97 24.15
CA VAL A 481 5.38 54.91 25.62
C VAL A 481 4.92 53.55 26.20
N GLU A 482 5.73 53.04 27.13
CA GLU A 482 5.58 51.84 27.97
C GLU A 482 4.46 51.95 29.02
N THR A 483 4.01 50.79 29.56
CA THR A 483 3.74 50.48 31.00
C THR A 483 2.83 49.22 31.06
N SER A 484 3.28 48.06 31.54
CA SER A 484 3.58 47.60 32.91
C SER A 484 2.40 46.87 33.58
N ASN A 485 2.66 45.62 34.01
CA ASN A 485 2.13 44.92 35.19
C ASN A 485 0.59 44.69 35.25
N ALA A 486 0.04 43.75 36.03
CA ALA A 486 0.41 42.47 36.59
C ALA A 486 -0.93 41.81 36.98
N ASP A 487 -0.87 40.55 37.42
CA ASP A 487 -1.80 39.87 38.33
C ASP A 487 -3.09 39.16 37.85
N MET A 488 -2.97 37.82 37.95
CA MET A 488 -3.77 36.92 38.79
C MET A 488 -5.32 36.94 38.71
N ARG A 489 -5.84 35.89 38.03
CA ARG A 489 -6.93 34.94 38.39
C ARG A 489 -7.93 35.36 39.50
N PRO A 490 -9.25 35.04 39.40
CA PRO A 490 -9.70 33.66 39.22
C PRO A 490 -11.03 33.40 38.47
N VAL A 491 -11.21 32.10 38.21
CA VAL A 491 -12.37 31.39 37.66
C VAL A 491 -13.73 31.81 38.25
N LYS A 492 -14.70 32.11 37.37
CA LYS A 492 -16.14 31.92 37.65
C LYS A 492 -16.88 31.30 36.46
N LYS A 493 -17.59 30.21 36.74
CA LYS A 493 -18.58 29.54 35.89
C LYS A 493 -19.72 30.50 35.51
N ARG A 494 -20.17 30.48 34.25
CA ARG A 494 -21.54 30.82 33.77
C ARG A 494 -21.73 30.10 32.42
N LYS A 495 -22.64 29.12 32.37
CA LYS A 495 -24.05 29.20 31.96
C LYS A 495 -24.23 29.43 30.45
N ILE A 496 -24.87 28.42 29.86
CA ILE A 496 -25.53 28.34 28.56
C ILE A 496 -26.33 29.60 28.32
N ASP A 497 -26.12 30.28 27.21
CA ASP A 497 -27.18 31.01 26.49
C ASP A 497 -26.82 31.15 24.99
N GLN A 498 -27.68 30.51 24.20
CA GLN A 498 -28.28 30.95 22.94
C GLN A 498 -27.38 31.67 21.91
N ALA A 499 -27.06 30.94 20.83
CA ALA A 499 -26.50 31.48 19.60
C ALA A 499 -27.55 32.32 18.85
N PRO A 500 -27.19 33.51 18.32
CA PRO A 500 -28.10 34.30 17.51
C PRO A 500 -28.15 33.75 16.08
N HIS A 501 -29.38 33.62 15.60
CA HIS A 501 -29.74 33.42 14.21
C HIS A 501 -29.00 34.41 13.29
N THR A 502 -28.37 33.90 12.24
CA THR A 502 -28.02 34.70 11.06
C THR A 502 -28.48 33.95 9.82
N ALA A 503 -29.16 34.70 8.96
CA ALA A 503 -30.06 34.24 7.92
C ALA A 503 -29.42 33.40 6.81
N MET A 504 -30.22 32.48 6.30
CA MET A 504 -30.00 31.71 5.07
C MET A 504 -29.93 32.62 3.83
N PRO A 505 -29.06 32.32 2.87
CA PRO A 505 -29.35 32.55 1.46
C PRO A 505 -30.09 31.34 0.91
N HIS A 506 -31.37 31.52 0.58
CA HIS A 506 -32.13 30.62 -0.27
C HIS A 506 -31.49 30.54 -1.66
N LEU A 507 -31.04 29.34 -2.02
CA LEU A 507 -31.07 28.81 -3.38
C LEU A 507 -30.93 27.29 -3.28
N VAL A 508 -32.05 26.60 -3.45
CA VAL A 508 -32.13 25.14 -3.53
C VAL A 508 -31.32 24.67 -4.73
N PRO A 509 -30.22 23.92 -4.58
CA PRO A 509 -29.71 23.12 -5.68
C PRO A 509 -30.56 21.84 -5.68
N GLN A 510 -31.32 21.64 -6.75
CA GLN A 510 -31.69 20.28 -7.12
C GLN A 510 -30.44 19.39 -7.01
N LEU A 511 -30.53 18.26 -6.30
CA LEU A 511 -29.47 17.25 -6.17
C LEU A 511 -29.07 16.71 -7.56
N ARG A 512 -28.31 17.47 -8.34
CA ARG A 512 -27.82 17.07 -9.67
C ARG A 512 -26.53 16.24 -9.60
N LYS A 513 -25.92 16.12 -8.42
CA LYS A 513 -24.70 15.34 -8.19
C LYS A 513 -24.88 14.42 -6.97
N PRO A 514 -24.39 13.17 -7.04
CA PRO A 514 -24.44 12.26 -5.90
C PRO A 514 -23.72 12.80 -4.66
N VAL A 515 -24.33 12.57 -3.50
CA VAL A 515 -23.85 13.03 -2.18
C VAL A 515 -23.27 11.85 -1.41
N GLY A 516 -22.10 12.06 -0.79
CA GLY A 516 -21.41 11.08 0.02
C GLY A 516 -21.63 11.28 1.52
N LEU A 517 -21.09 10.37 2.33
CA LEU A 517 -21.10 10.47 3.79
C LEU A 517 -19.69 10.71 4.32
N ILE A 518 -19.53 11.64 5.26
CA ILE A 518 -18.26 11.85 5.96
C ILE A 518 -18.00 10.70 6.95
N TRP A 519 -16.79 10.15 6.90
CA TRP A 519 -16.36 9.08 7.80
C TRP A 519 -16.20 9.58 9.23
N ASP A 520 -16.89 8.92 10.16
CA ASP A 520 -16.73 9.08 11.58
C ASP A 520 -15.55 8.24 12.09
N ALA A 521 -14.43 8.91 12.35
CA ALA A 521 -13.21 8.30 12.87
C ALA A 521 -13.28 7.91 14.36
N ARG A 522 -14.30 8.38 15.11
CA ARG A 522 -14.52 7.99 16.51
C ARG A 522 -15.25 6.66 16.60
N ASP A 523 -16.27 6.50 15.76
CA ASP A 523 -17.15 5.34 15.75
C ASP A 523 -16.98 4.43 14.53
N TYR A 524 -15.97 4.62 13.69
CA TYR A 524 -15.64 3.77 12.52
C TYR A 524 -16.85 3.50 11.59
N SER A 525 -17.50 4.56 11.11
CA SER A 525 -18.76 4.45 10.35
C SER A 525 -18.63 3.88 8.92
N CYS A 526 -17.42 3.62 8.42
CA CYS A 526 -17.14 3.39 6.99
C CYS A 526 -18.02 2.32 6.30
N ALA A 527 -18.39 1.25 7.00
CA ALA A 527 -19.29 0.22 6.48
C ALA A 527 -20.72 0.76 6.26
N TYR A 528 -21.21 1.59 7.17
CA TYR A 528 -22.47 2.31 7.04
C TYR A 528 -22.38 3.35 5.94
N ASP A 529 -21.28 4.10 5.88
CA ASP A 529 -21.07 5.19 4.91
C ASP A 529 -21.11 4.67 3.48
N SER A 530 -20.38 3.58 3.23
CA SER A 530 -20.33 2.93 1.92
C SER A 530 -21.71 2.43 1.48
N THR A 531 -22.48 1.85 2.42
CA THR A 531 -23.81 1.27 2.17
C THR A 531 -24.85 2.36 1.94
N PHE A 532 -24.96 3.32 2.87
CA PHE A 532 -25.97 4.38 2.81
C PHE A 532 -25.68 5.41 1.73
N THR A 533 -24.42 5.64 1.35
CA THR A 533 -24.10 6.47 0.17
C THR A 533 -24.74 5.88 -1.09
N ILE A 534 -24.65 4.56 -1.32
CA ILE A 534 -25.28 3.93 -2.49
C ILE A 534 -26.82 4.02 -2.37
N LEU A 535 -27.38 3.62 -1.24
CA LEU A 535 -28.84 3.57 -1.05
C LEU A 535 -29.49 4.96 -1.05
N GLY A 536 -28.83 5.97 -0.49
CA GLY A 536 -29.33 7.35 -0.44
C GLY A 536 -29.35 8.00 -1.81
N ASN A 537 -28.31 7.79 -2.63
CA ASN A 537 -28.30 8.29 -4.00
C ASN A 537 -29.28 7.52 -4.90
N LEU A 538 -29.44 6.20 -4.69
CA LEU A 538 -30.47 5.41 -5.34
C LEU A 538 -31.88 5.94 -5.01
N TRP A 539 -32.15 6.22 -3.74
CA TRP A 539 -33.39 6.85 -3.29
C TRP A 539 -33.59 8.24 -3.94
N ALA A 540 -32.55 9.05 -4.03
CA ALA A 540 -32.62 10.39 -4.60
C ALA A 540 -33.02 10.42 -6.09
N GLU A 541 -32.75 9.35 -6.84
CA GLU A 541 -33.18 9.22 -8.24
C GLU A 541 -34.69 8.97 -8.40
N ASN A 542 -35.32 8.26 -7.45
CA ASN A 542 -36.77 8.04 -7.43
C ASN A 542 -37.31 8.01 -5.97
N PRO A 543 -37.43 9.18 -5.32
CA PRO A 543 -37.77 9.25 -3.90
C PRO A 543 -39.10 8.59 -3.55
N GLU A 544 -40.13 8.75 -4.39
CA GLU A 544 -41.46 8.19 -4.14
C GLU A 544 -41.44 6.66 -4.19
N GLY A 545 -40.94 6.08 -5.29
CA GLY A 545 -40.89 4.63 -5.46
C GLY A 545 -40.00 3.93 -4.41
N TRP A 546 -38.85 4.52 -4.10
CA TRP A 546 -37.94 3.96 -3.10
C TRP A 546 -38.46 4.14 -1.67
N THR A 547 -39.17 5.22 -1.34
CA THR A 547 -39.78 5.38 -0.01
C THR A 547 -40.81 4.28 0.26
N THR A 548 -41.72 4.05 -0.69
CA THR A 548 -42.74 2.99 -0.56
C THR A 548 -42.10 1.61 -0.45
N TYR A 549 -41.10 1.31 -1.29
CA TYR A 549 -40.44 0.00 -1.24
C TYR A 549 -39.60 -0.21 0.03
N PHE A 550 -38.81 0.79 0.43
CA PHE A 550 -37.97 0.73 1.64
C PHE A 550 -38.81 0.55 2.90
N GLY A 551 -39.94 1.28 3.02
CA GLY A 551 -40.88 1.11 4.12
C GLY A 551 -41.50 -0.29 4.20
N ARG A 552 -41.71 -0.94 3.04
CA ARG A 552 -42.30 -2.29 2.98
C ARG A 552 -41.31 -3.40 3.34
N ILE A 553 -40.03 -3.25 3.01
CA ILE A 553 -39.07 -4.35 3.12
C ILE A 553 -38.42 -4.45 4.51
N SER A 554 -38.14 -3.33 5.19
CA SER A 554 -37.61 -3.37 6.55
C SER A 554 -37.85 -2.05 7.29
N GLY A 555 -38.00 -2.14 8.62
CA GLY A 555 -38.14 -0.95 9.47
C GLY A 555 -36.93 -0.01 9.35
N GLY A 556 -35.70 -0.57 9.25
CA GLY A 556 -34.48 0.22 9.10
C GLY A 556 -34.38 0.99 7.78
N LEU A 557 -34.79 0.38 6.65
CA LEU A 557 -34.85 1.12 5.38
C LEU A 557 -36.02 2.11 5.33
N GLY A 558 -37.16 1.78 5.95
CA GLY A 558 -38.28 2.72 6.08
C GLY A 558 -37.92 3.97 6.88
N GLU A 559 -37.23 3.80 8.02
CA GLU A 559 -36.69 4.92 8.80
C GLU A 559 -35.68 5.73 7.96
N PHE A 560 -34.76 5.04 7.27
CA PHE A 560 -33.80 5.69 6.39
C PHE A 560 -34.47 6.54 5.30
N ALA A 561 -35.50 6.03 4.61
CA ALA A 561 -36.24 6.77 3.59
C ALA A 561 -36.91 8.03 4.15
N THR A 562 -37.52 7.93 5.34
CA THR A 562 -38.16 9.06 6.02
C THR A 562 -37.13 10.14 6.38
N LEU A 563 -35.95 9.73 6.87
CA LEU A 563 -34.86 10.64 7.19
C LEU A 563 -34.27 11.27 5.92
N MET A 564 -34.20 10.54 4.81
CA MET A 564 -33.74 11.06 3.52
C MET A 564 -34.66 12.15 2.96
N SER A 565 -35.98 12.09 3.19
CA SER A 565 -36.89 13.22 2.90
C SER A 565 -36.51 14.47 3.69
N SER A 566 -36.16 14.31 4.97
CA SER A 566 -35.69 15.42 5.81
C SER A 566 -34.32 15.96 5.36
N VAL A 567 -33.44 15.10 4.84
CA VAL A 567 -32.16 15.51 4.22
C VAL A 567 -32.40 16.31 2.94
N ARG A 568 -33.31 15.86 2.08
CA ARG A 568 -33.67 16.53 0.82
C ARG A 568 -34.25 17.93 1.06
N GLU A 569 -35.00 18.10 2.14
CA GLU A 569 -35.55 19.38 2.56
C GLU A 569 -34.54 20.25 3.35
N GLY A 570 -33.32 19.77 3.58
CA GLY A 570 -32.28 20.50 4.31
C GLY A 570 -32.51 20.59 5.83
N ARG A 571 -33.45 19.81 6.38
CA ARG A 571 -33.76 19.81 7.82
C ARG A 571 -32.70 19.13 8.68
N ILE A 572 -32.04 18.09 8.13
CA ILE A 572 -30.95 17.37 8.78
C ILE A 572 -29.81 17.08 7.77
N PRO A 573 -28.55 16.97 8.20
CA PRO A 573 -27.47 16.50 7.34
C PRO A 573 -27.57 14.99 7.08
N PHE A 574 -26.94 14.52 6.00
CA PHE A 574 -27.00 13.10 5.61
C PHE A 574 -26.36 12.18 6.66
N GLU A 575 -25.29 12.63 7.30
CA GLU A 575 -24.62 11.97 8.42
C GLU A 575 -25.58 11.68 9.57
N ARG A 576 -26.49 12.63 9.85
CA ARG A 576 -27.48 12.49 10.92
C ARG A 576 -28.51 11.42 10.59
N ALA A 577 -28.93 11.30 9.33
CA ALA A 577 -29.81 10.23 8.89
C ALA A 577 -29.14 8.86 9.09
N ARG A 578 -27.86 8.73 8.67
CA ARG A 578 -27.03 7.52 8.87
C ARG A 578 -26.87 7.18 10.36
N ASP A 579 -26.60 8.15 11.22
CA ASP A 579 -26.37 7.93 12.66
C ASP A 579 -27.63 7.47 13.41
N LEU A 580 -28.81 7.96 13.00
CA LEU A 580 -30.09 7.56 13.60
C LEU A 580 -30.41 6.10 13.28
N VAL A 581 -30.29 5.69 12.01
CA VAL A 581 -30.50 4.29 11.61
C VAL A 581 -29.45 3.38 12.27
N ARG A 582 -28.18 3.82 12.30
CA ARG A 582 -27.10 3.11 13.00
C ARG A 582 -27.40 2.90 14.48
N ARG A 583 -27.96 3.90 15.17
CA ARG A 583 -28.38 3.79 16.56
C ARG A 583 -29.49 2.76 16.75
N GLY A 584 -30.46 2.71 15.85
CA GLY A 584 -31.47 1.66 15.84
C GLY A 584 -30.86 0.27 15.73
N MET A 585 -29.90 0.08 14.81
CA MET A 585 -29.18 -1.19 14.66
C MET A 585 -28.37 -1.59 15.90
N ASN A 586 -27.64 -0.65 16.50
CA ASN A 586 -26.91 -0.87 17.74
C ASN A 586 -27.85 -1.25 18.89
N GLY A 587 -29.00 -0.59 19.03
CA GLY A 587 -30.00 -0.93 20.04
C GLY A 587 -30.57 -2.34 19.88
N MET A 588 -30.64 -2.87 18.65
CA MET A 588 -31.09 -4.25 18.39
C MET A 588 -30.02 -5.29 18.73
N LYS A 589 -28.78 -5.10 18.28
CA LYS A 589 -27.65 -6.02 18.49
C LYS A 589 -26.33 -5.26 18.65
N PRO A 590 -26.00 -4.79 19.86
CA PRO A 590 -24.81 -3.99 20.11
C PRO A 590 -23.50 -4.68 19.70
N GLU A 591 -23.46 -6.02 19.79
CA GLU A 591 -22.32 -6.86 19.45
C GLU A 591 -22.02 -6.90 17.95
N TYR A 592 -23.04 -6.75 17.10
CA TYR A 592 -22.88 -6.74 15.64
C TYR A 592 -22.73 -5.32 15.08
N PHE A 593 -23.23 -4.33 15.81
CA PHE A 593 -23.24 -2.92 15.41
C PHE A 593 -22.58 -2.04 16.49
N PRO A 594 -21.32 -2.29 16.87
CA PRO A 594 -20.69 -1.56 17.97
C PRO A 594 -20.44 -0.08 17.65
N TYR A 595 -20.35 0.72 18.71
CA TYR A 595 -19.77 2.07 18.69
C TYR A 595 -18.29 2.03 19.08
N GLY A 596 -17.60 3.16 18.91
CA GLY A 596 -16.16 3.28 19.12
C GLY A 596 -15.34 2.70 17.96
N ARG A 597 -14.04 2.45 18.23
CA ARG A 597 -13.07 1.95 17.24
C ARG A 597 -13.17 0.44 16.99
N ASN A 598 -14.39 -0.06 16.88
CA ASN A 598 -14.70 -1.45 16.59
C ASN A 598 -15.20 -1.57 15.15
N ASN A 599 -14.74 -2.58 14.42
CA ASN A 599 -15.15 -2.77 13.03
C ASN A 599 -16.55 -3.38 12.94
N THR A 600 -17.34 -2.92 11.98
CA THR A 600 -18.62 -3.52 11.58
C THR A 600 -18.49 -4.08 10.16
N SER A 601 -19.18 -5.16 9.87
CA SER A 601 -19.15 -5.79 8.56
C SER A 601 -20.38 -5.45 7.72
N VAL A 602 -20.17 -5.29 6.40
CA VAL A 602 -21.22 -4.92 5.44
C VAL A 602 -22.27 -6.02 5.30
N ASP A 603 -21.90 -7.30 5.43
CA ASP A 603 -22.85 -8.43 5.40
C ASP A 603 -23.89 -8.32 6.53
N ARG A 604 -23.47 -7.91 7.73
CA ARG A 604 -24.37 -7.74 8.89
C ARG A 604 -25.32 -6.58 8.70
N ILE A 605 -24.83 -5.47 8.13
CA ILE A 605 -25.67 -4.31 7.77
C ILE A 605 -26.71 -4.75 6.72
N ALA A 606 -26.28 -5.48 5.68
CA ALA A 606 -27.16 -5.97 4.63
C ALA A 606 -28.25 -6.93 5.16
N GLN A 607 -27.91 -7.86 6.05
CA GLN A 607 -28.86 -8.80 6.66
C GLN A 607 -29.97 -8.09 7.46
N VAL A 608 -29.67 -6.94 8.07
CA VAL A 608 -30.66 -6.15 8.81
C VAL A 608 -31.50 -5.26 7.88
N LEU A 609 -30.87 -4.65 6.87
CA LEU A 609 -31.58 -3.78 5.94
C LEU A 609 -32.44 -4.55 4.94
N LEU A 610 -32.02 -5.75 4.53
CA LEU A 610 -32.65 -6.59 3.51
C LEU A 610 -33.04 -7.96 4.12
N PRO A 611 -34.11 -8.01 4.94
CA PRO A 611 -34.50 -9.24 5.62
C PRO A 611 -34.96 -10.33 4.65
N SER A 612 -34.89 -11.58 5.14
CA SER A 612 -35.18 -12.82 4.42
C SER A 612 -36.62 -12.92 3.90
N LYS A 613 -36.85 -12.44 2.68
CA LYS A 613 -38.01 -12.77 1.86
C LYS A 613 -37.54 -13.60 0.66
N TYR A 614 -38.22 -14.72 0.41
CA TYR A 614 -37.94 -15.59 -0.73
C TYR A 614 -38.76 -15.18 -1.96
N TYR A 615 -38.04 -14.94 -3.06
CA TYR A 615 -38.58 -14.52 -4.34
C TYR A 615 -38.72 -15.68 -5.34
N ALA A 616 -38.16 -16.85 -5.03
CA ALA A 616 -38.31 -18.07 -5.80
C ALA A 616 -38.62 -19.28 -4.90
N VAL A 617 -39.11 -20.36 -5.51
CA VAL A 617 -39.33 -21.64 -4.85
C VAL A 617 -38.59 -22.74 -5.60
N GLY A 618 -37.74 -23.46 -4.90
CA GLY A 618 -37.02 -24.62 -5.44
C GLY A 618 -37.80 -25.92 -5.24
N THR A 619 -37.84 -26.73 -6.29
CA THR A 619 -38.30 -28.14 -6.23
C THR A 619 -37.20 -29.05 -6.77
N HIS A 620 -37.21 -30.32 -6.36
CA HIS A 620 -36.26 -31.33 -6.82
C HIS A 620 -36.97 -32.47 -7.54
N THR A 621 -36.47 -32.82 -8.73
CA THR A 621 -36.97 -33.95 -9.52
C THR A 621 -35.82 -34.85 -9.94
N CYS A 622 -35.95 -36.16 -9.71
CA CYS A 622 -35.01 -37.16 -10.20
C CYS A 622 -35.26 -37.42 -11.68
N GLN A 623 -34.29 -37.09 -12.54
CA GLN A 623 -34.44 -37.32 -13.99
C GLN A 623 -34.39 -38.81 -14.38
N LYS A 624 -33.88 -39.68 -13.49
CA LYS A 624 -33.73 -41.12 -13.79
C LYS A 624 -34.96 -41.95 -13.45
N CYS A 625 -35.59 -41.72 -12.29
CA CYS A 625 -36.76 -42.48 -11.84
C CYS A 625 -38.05 -41.65 -11.74
N GLY A 626 -38.00 -40.35 -12.06
CA GLY A 626 -39.17 -39.46 -12.00
C GLY A 626 -39.60 -39.04 -10.59
N PHE A 627 -38.93 -39.51 -9.53
CA PHE A 627 -39.26 -39.13 -8.16
C PHE A 627 -39.21 -37.61 -7.96
N MET A 628 -40.32 -37.02 -7.52
CA MET A 628 -40.43 -35.60 -7.19
C MET A 628 -40.45 -35.44 -5.67
N ASP A 629 -39.64 -34.51 -5.16
CA ASP A 629 -39.74 -34.10 -3.76
C ASP A 629 -40.73 -32.94 -3.63
N ASN A 630 -41.89 -33.21 -3.06
CA ASN A 630 -42.97 -32.24 -2.88
C ASN A 630 -42.65 -31.16 -1.83
N ARG A 631 -41.50 -31.25 -1.14
CA ARG A 631 -41.04 -30.22 -0.20
C ARG A 631 -40.41 -29.05 -0.94
N ALA A 632 -41.26 -28.10 -1.32
CA ALA A 632 -40.85 -26.79 -1.79
C ALA A 632 -40.07 -26.03 -0.68
N TYR A 633 -39.00 -25.32 -1.05
CA TYR A 633 -38.29 -24.42 -0.14
C TYR A 633 -38.05 -23.06 -0.80
N GLY A 634 -38.01 -22.03 0.04
CA GLY A 634 -37.71 -20.68 -0.39
C GLY A 634 -36.31 -20.55 -0.98
N MET A 635 -36.21 -19.83 -2.07
CA MET A 635 -34.98 -19.49 -2.78
C MET A 635 -35.00 -18.01 -3.17
N LEU A 636 -33.84 -17.50 -3.56
CA LEU A 636 -33.62 -16.12 -4.02
C LEU A 636 -34.05 -15.07 -3.01
N GLU A 637 -33.10 -14.55 -2.24
CA GLU A 637 -33.33 -13.45 -1.30
C GLU A 637 -32.73 -12.16 -1.86
N SER A 638 -33.11 -11.01 -1.30
CA SER A 638 -32.50 -9.72 -1.64
C SER A 638 -31.03 -9.61 -1.19
N TYR A 639 -30.57 -10.48 -0.30
CA TYR A 639 -29.17 -10.61 0.11
C TYR A 639 -28.68 -12.03 -0.15
N LEU A 640 -27.55 -12.19 -0.86
CA LEU A 640 -26.95 -13.50 -1.18
C LEU A 640 -25.43 -13.44 -1.05
N THR A 641 -24.80 -14.56 -0.66
CA THR A 641 -23.34 -14.69 -0.69
C THR A 641 -22.90 -15.44 -1.96
N ALA A 642 -22.20 -14.73 -2.84
CA ALA A 642 -21.67 -15.25 -4.09
C ALA A 642 -20.25 -15.81 -3.91
N SER A 643 -20.15 -17.14 -3.80
CA SER A 643 -18.88 -17.86 -3.65
C SER A 643 -18.66 -18.90 -4.76
N LEU A 644 -17.38 -19.08 -5.14
CA LEU A 644 -16.92 -20.04 -6.15
C LEU A 644 -16.27 -21.29 -5.54
N ASN A 645 -16.35 -21.51 -4.23
CA ASN A 645 -15.64 -22.59 -3.49
C ASN A 645 -16.03 -24.04 -3.88
N GLY A 646 -16.83 -24.25 -4.93
CA GLY A 646 -17.28 -25.56 -5.42
C GLY A 646 -17.14 -25.80 -6.93
N TYR A 647 -16.48 -24.89 -7.66
CA TYR A 647 -16.14 -25.07 -9.08
C TYR A 647 -14.68 -25.54 -9.17
N SER A 648 -14.45 -26.81 -9.54
CA SER A 648 -13.12 -27.42 -9.63
C SER A 648 -12.35 -26.95 -10.86
N GLU A 649 -11.06 -26.62 -10.67
CA GLU A 649 -9.97 -26.65 -11.65
C GLU A 649 -10.32 -26.31 -13.11
N ASN A 650 -10.59 -25.04 -13.40
CA ASN A 650 -10.35 -24.43 -14.71
C ASN A 650 -10.41 -22.88 -14.62
N PRO A 651 -9.70 -22.15 -15.50
CA PRO A 651 -9.57 -20.69 -15.44
C PRO A 651 -10.76 -19.97 -16.10
N VAL A 652 -11.99 -20.34 -15.75
CA VAL A 652 -13.18 -19.67 -16.31
C VAL A 652 -13.66 -18.61 -15.32
N THR A 653 -13.53 -17.35 -15.71
CA THR A 653 -14.25 -16.23 -15.07
C THR A 653 -15.75 -16.47 -15.20
N LEU A 654 -16.50 -16.40 -14.10
CA LEU A 654 -17.95 -16.61 -14.08
C LEU A 654 -18.64 -15.27 -13.83
N SER A 655 -19.68 -14.92 -14.58
CA SER A 655 -20.45 -13.71 -14.27
C SER A 655 -21.40 -13.90 -13.08
N VAL A 656 -21.89 -12.81 -12.50
CA VAL A 656 -22.91 -12.86 -11.44
C VAL A 656 -24.20 -13.49 -11.99
N SER A 657 -24.55 -13.20 -13.24
CA SER A 657 -25.70 -13.80 -13.94
C SER A 657 -25.54 -15.31 -14.11
N ASP A 658 -24.35 -15.78 -14.53
CA ASP A 658 -24.06 -17.21 -14.65
C ASP A 658 -24.07 -17.91 -13.29
N TRP A 659 -23.45 -17.27 -12.28
CA TRP A 659 -23.46 -17.77 -10.91
C TRP A 659 -24.89 -17.90 -10.38
N LEU A 660 -25.73 -16.88 -10.61
CA LEU A 660 -27.12 -16.87 -10.17
C LEU A 660 -27.94 -17.94 -10.90
N SER A 661 -27.71 -18.11 -12.20
CA SER A 661 -28.34 -19.16 -13.00
C SER A 661 -27.96 -20.56 -12.47
N ASN A 662 -26.70 -20.77 -12.12
CA ASN A 662 -26.26 -22.02 -11.49
C ASN A 662 -26.81 -22.18 -10.06
N TYR A 663 -26.90 -21.10 -9.29
CA TYR A 663 -27.53 -21.10 -7.98
C TYR A 663 -29.01 -21.53 -8.06
N MET A 664 -29.73 -21.07 -9.08
CA MET A 664 -31.14 -21.38 -9.32
C MET A 664 -31.40 -22.79 -9.88
N THR A 665 -30.39 -23.44 -10.47
CA THR A 665 -30.53 -24.76 -11.13
C THR A 665 -29.77 -25.90 -10.44
N ASN A 666 -28.68 -25.58 -9.72
CA ASN A 666 -27.78 -26.55 -9.09
C ASN A 666 -27.36 -26.18 -7.65
N GLY A 667 -27.91 -25.09 -7.08
CA GLY A 667 -27.50 -24.55 -5.78
C GLY A 667 -27.64 -25.51 -4.59
N ARG A 668 -28.62 -26.42 -4.59
CA ARG A 668 -28.75 -27.48 -3.56
C ARG A 668 -28.69 -28.87 -4.17
N LYS A 669 -27.56 -29.55 -3.98
CA LYS A 669 -27.35 -30.94 -4.41
C LYS A 669 -28.09 -31.89 -3.48
N LYS A 670 -29.06 -32.65 -4.01
CA LYS A 670 -29.82 -33.67 -3.27
C LYS A 670 -29.73 -35.02 -3.97
N ARG A 671 -29.54 -36.09 -3.21
CA ARG A 671 -29.58 -37.48 -3.72
C ARG A 671 -31.02 -37.96 -3.77
N CYS A 672 -31.36 -38.73 -4.81
CA CYS A 672 -32.69 -39.30 -4.93
C CYS A 672 -32.89 -40.43 -3.90
N PRO A 673 -33.86 -40.31 -2.96
CA PRO A 673 -34.10 -41.34 -1.95
C PRO A 673 -34.52 -42.68 -2.58
N SER A 674 -35.42 -42.63 -3.58
CA SER A 674 -35.91 -43.81 -4.29
C SER A 674 -34.79 -44.57 -5.03
N CYS A 675 -33.90 -43.87 -5.74
CA CYS A 675 -32.74 -44.52 -6.38
C CYS A 675 -31.73 -45.06 -5.37
N THR A 676 -31.56 -44.37 -4.24
CA THR A 676 -30.64 -44.79 -3.17
C THR A 676 -31.09 -46.12 -2.55
N GLN A 677 -32.39 -46.31 -2.36
CA GLN A 677 -32.96 -47.59 -1.89
C GLN A 677 -32.71 -48.74 -2.88
N MET A 678 -32.59 -48.44 -4.18
CA MET A 678 -32.26 -49.41 -5.24
C MET A 678 -30.74 -49.58 -5.45
N GLY A 679 -29.89 -49.10 -4.52
CA GLY A 679 -28.43 -49.19 -4.62
C GLY A 679 -27.78 -48.22 -5.62
N ARG A 680 -28.54 -47.28 -6.19
CA ARG A 680 -28.05 -46.32 -7.21
C ARG A 680 -27.76 -44.95 -6.57
N ARG A 681 -26.77 -44.23 -7.10
CA ARG A 681 -26.32 -42.92 -6.56
C ARG A 681 -26.76 -41.73 -7.43
N GLU A 682 -28.04 -41.69 -7.79
CA GLU A 682 -28.59 -40.64 -8.68
C GLU A 682 -28.80 -39.30 -7.95
N ARG A 683 -28.49 -38.20 -8.64
CA ARG A 683 -28.73 -36.82 -8.16
C ARG A 683 -30.06 -36.29 -8.70
N MET A 684 -30.77 -35.56 -7.86
CA MET A 684 -31.99 -34.87 -8.27
C MET A 684 -31.64 -33.53 -8.90
N LYS A 685 -32.28 -33.22 -10.04
CA LYS A 685 -32.20 -31.91 -10.68
C LYS A 685 -33.07 -30.93 -9.90
N MET A 686 -32.55 -29.74 -9.63
CA MET A 686 -33.28 -28.68 -8.97
C MET A 686 -33.84 -27.73 -10.03
N THR A 687 -35.08 -27.30 -9.83
CA THR A 687 -35.71 -26.25 -10.64
C THR A 687 -36.27 -25.20 -9.71
N ALA A 688 -35.86 -23.94 -9.90
CA ALA A 688 -36.41 -22.82 -9.18
C ALA A 688 -37.49 -22.12 -10.01
N HIS A 689 -38.67 -21.93 -9.42
CA HIS A 689 -39.76 -21.15 -9.99
C HIS A 689 -39.78 -19.77 -9.36
N LEU A 690 -39.59 -18.73 -10.18
CA LEU A 690 -39.58 -17.35 -9.75
C LEU A 690 -41.02 -16.85 -9.50
N LYS A 691 -41.27 -16.33 -8.30
CA LYS A 691 -42.57 -15.74 -7.90
C LYS A 691 -42.64 -14.25 -8.20
N ASP A 692 -41.54 -13.56 -7.94
CA ASP A 692 -41.37 -12.12 -8.12
C ASP A 692 -39.86 -11.84 -8.22
N VAL A 693 -39.48 -10.61 -8.62
CA VAL A 693 -38.09 -10.18 -8.71
C VAL A 693 -37.83 -9.09 -7.68
N PRO A 694 -36.86 -9.27 -6.75
CA PRO A 694 -36.53 -8.26 -5.76
C PRO A 694 -36.13 -6.94 -6.44
N PRO A 695 -36.72 -5.79 -6.05
CA PRO A 695 -36.31 -4.49 -6.58
C PRO A 695 -34.86 -4.09 -6.29
N ILE A 696 -34.24 -4.66 -5.25
CA ILE A 696 -32.82 -4.51 -4.93
C ILE A 696 -32.22 -5.86 -4.53
N MET A 697 -31.01 -6.14 -5.01
CA MET A 697 -30.22 -7.31 -4.64
C MET A 697 -28.81 -6.88 -4.23
N LEU A 698 -28.35 -7.34 -3.07
CA LEU A 698 -26.98 -7.19 -2.60
C LEU A 698 -26.31 -8.57 -2.61
N PHE A 699 -25.17 -8.66 -3.29
CA PHE A 699 -24.33 -9.84 -3.28
C PHE A 699 -23.08 -9.56 -2.45
N ASP A 700 -22.83 -10.37 -1.42
CA ASP A 700 -21.53 -10.47 -0.76
C ASP A 700 -20.59 -11.27 -1.67
N VAL A 701 -19.45 -10.68 -2.03
CA VAL A 701 -18.54 -11.21 -3.06
C VAL A 701 -17.27 -11.72 -2.39
N CYS A 702 -17.04 -13.03 -2.49
CA CYS A 702 -15.90 -13.69 -1.85
C CYS A 702 -14.79 -14.12 -2.83
N SER A 703 -14.84 -13.70 -4.10
CA SER A 703 -13.85 -14.07 -5.12
C SER A 703 -13.61 -12.96 -6.11
N ASP A 704 -12.34 -12.73 -6.44
CA ASP A 704 -11.89 -11.80 -7.48
C ASP A 704 -12.03 -12.33 -8.91
N ARG A 705 -12.70 -13.49 -9.08
CA ARG A 705 -12.96 -14.13 -10.37
C ARG A 705 -14.41 -13.98 -10.85
N LEU A 706 -15.27 -13.34 -10.04
CA LEU A 706 -16.69 -13.19 -10.32
C LEU A 706 -16.96 -11.88 -11.09
N VAL A 707 -17.20 -11.96 -12.39
CA VAL A 707 -17.43 -10.78 -13.24
C VAL A 707 -18.76 -10.12 -12.92
N PHE A 708 -18.77 -8.81 -12.72
CA PHE A 708 -20.00 -8.05 -12.45
C PHE A 708 -20.69 -7.68 -13.78
N ASP A 709 -21.89 -8.24 -14.00
CA ASP A 709 -22.75 -7.87 -15.12
C ASP A 709 -23.25 -6.42 -14.97
N ASP A 710 -23.51 -5.72 -16.08
CA ASP A 710 -24.18 -4.40 -15.98
C ASP A 710 -25.63 -4.57 -15.58
N GLU A 711 -26.23 -5.70 -15.99
CA GLU A 711 -27.65 -5.98 -15.89
C GLU A 711 -27.90 -7.44 -15.54
N LEU A 712 -28.76 -7.70 -14.54
CA LEU A 712 -29.34 -9.00 -14.28
C LEU A 712 -30.75 -9.04 -14.85
N ARG A 713 -31.01 -10.02 -15.72
CA ARG A 713 -32.31 -10.20 -16.40
C ARG A 713 -33.03 -11.41 -15.84
N PHE A 714 -34.28 -11.21 -15.46
CA PHE A 714 -35.16 -12.22 -14.91
C PHE A 714 -36.41 -12.34 -15.77
N MET A 715 -36.79 -13.56 -16.12
CA MET A 715 -38.04 -13.84 -16.84
C MET A 715 -39.12 -14.26 -15.84
N LEU A 716 -40.26 -13.56 -15.84
CA LEU A 716 -41.39 -13.85 -14.97
C LEU A 716 -42.62 -14.32 -15.78
N GLY A 717 -43.31 -15.33 -15.26
CA GLY A 717 -44.62 -15.78 -15.77
C GLY A 717 -44.59 -16.50 -17.13
N ARG A 718 -45.78 -16.82 -17.66
CA ARG A 718 -45.96 -17.49 -18.97
C ARG A 718 -45.84 -16.54 -20.17
N ASN A 719 -45.87 -15.23 -19.93
CA ASN A 719 -45.84 -14.19 -20.96
C ASN A 719 -44.41 -13.70 -21.29
N ASN A 720 -43.37 -14.34 -20.72
CA ASN A 720 -41.95 -13.98 -20.90
C ASN A 720 -41.63 -12.50 -20.59
N GLU A 721 -42.25 -11.92 -19.56
CA GLU A 721 -41.93 -10.55 -19.15
C GLU A 721 -40.52 -10.49 -18.55
N ILE A 722 -39.67 -9.61 -19.09
CA ILE A 722 -38.27 -9.46 -18.67
C ILE A 722 -38.16 -8.30 -17.68
N THR A 723 -37.85 -8.62 -16.43
CA THR A 723 -37.44 -7.63 -15.42
C THR A 723 -35.93 -7.51 -15.38
N THR A 724 -35.41 -6.28 -15.41
CA THR A 724 -33.96 -6.00 -15.42
C THR A 724 -33.53 -5.21 -14.20
N LEU A 725 -32.45 -5.64 -13.54
CA LEU A 725 -31.78 -4.89 -12.48
C LEU A 725 -30.41 -4.46 -12.98
N LYS A 726 -30.06 -3.18 -12.81
CA LYS A 726 -28.74 -2.65 -13.18
C LYS A 726 -27.77 -2.68 -12.01
N LEU A 727 -26.47 -2.83 -12.26
CA LEU A 727 -25.44 -2.64 -11.25
C LEU A 727 -25.44 -1.16 -10.80
N ARG A 728 -25.78 -0.92 -9.54
CA ARG A 728 -25.93 0.42 -8.95
C ARG A 728 -24.85 0.77 -7.94
N GLY A 729 -24.09 -0.20 -7.45
CA GLY A 729 -22.94 0.12 -6.62
C GLY A 729 -22.02 -1.04 -6.30
N VAL A 730 -20.79 -0.70 -5.94
CA VAL A 730 -19.74 -1.62 -5.52
C VAL A 730 -19.14 -1.10 -4.23
N ILE A 731 -19.09 -1.94 -3.20
CA ILE A 731 -18.46 -1.65 -1.91
C ILE A 731 -17.14 -2.41 -1.86
N TYR A 732 -16.08 -1.69 -1.48
CA TYR A 732 -14.72 -2.20 -1.39
C TYR A 732 -14.26 -2.23 0.06
N GLY A 733 -13.66 -3.34 0.49
CA GLY A 733 -13.11 -3.53 1.82
C GLY A 733 -11.60 -3.80 1.78
N GLY A 734 -10.87 -3.21 2.72
CA GLY A 734 -9.44 -3.48 2.90
C GLY A 734 -8.83 -2.59 3.98
N GLN A 735 -7.86 -3.11 4.74
CA GLN A 735 -7.14 -2.35 5.79
C GLN A 735 -8.06 -1.70 6.84
N SER A 736 -9.16 -2.37 7.19
CA SER A 736 -10.18 -1.91 8.16
C SER A 736 -10.92 -0.62 7.76
N HIS A 737 -11.00 -0.30 6.47
CA HIS A 737 -11.82 0.78 5.93
C HIS A 737 -12.65 0.31 4.73
N PHE A 738 -13.90 0.77 4.65
CA PHE A 738 -14.77 0.53 3.49
C PHE A 738 -14.93 1.80 2.66
N THR A 739 -14.95 1.64 1.34
CA THR A 739 -15.21 2.71 0.37
C THR A 739 -16.23 2.22 -0.65
N CYS A 740 -16.89 3.11 -1.38
CA CYS A 740 -17.86 2.69 -2.39
C CYS A 740 -17.72 3.42 -3.72
N ARG A 741 -18.23 2.77 -4.77
CA ARG A 741 -18.61 3.40 -6.03
C ARG A 741 -20.11 3.28 -6.20
N TYR A 742 -20.78 4.40 -6.39
CA TYR A 742 -22.17 4.48 -6.80
C TYR A 742 -22.22 4.64 -8.33
N ILE A 743 -23.12 3.90 -8.98
CA ILE A 743 -23.31 3.94 -10.43
C ILE A 743 -24.70 4.51 -10.69
N GLN A 744 -24.75 5.64 -11.39
CA GLN A 744 -26.00 6.31 -11.80
C GLN A 744 -26.72 5.53 -12.90
N GLU A 745 -28.00 5.83 -13.13
CA GLU A 745 -28.81 5.18 -14.17
C GLU A 745 -28.18 5.26 -15.57
N ASP A 746 -27.48 6.36 -15.87
CA ASP A 746 -26.79 6.60 -17.14
C ASP A 746 -25.43 5.89 -17.27
N GLY A 747 -25.02 5.15 -16.22
CA GLY A 747 -23.75 4.45 -16.14
C GLY A 747 -22.61 5.29 -15.54
N THR A 748 -22.81 6.54 -15.14
CA THR A 748 -21.76 7.36 -14.55
C THR A 748 -21.34 6.82 -13.18
N ILE A 749 -20.02 6.65 -12.97
CA ILE A 749 -19.41 6.12 -11.75
C ILE A 749 -19.00 7.27 -10.83
N TRP A 750 -19.36 7.15 -9.56
CA TRP A 750 -19.08 8.11 -8.49
C TRP A 750 -18.45 7.44 -7.29
N PHE A 751 -17.25 7.84 -6.91
CA PHE A 751 -16.48 7.29 -5.80
C PHE A 751 -16.66 8.09 -4.51
N ASN A 752 -16.79 7.40 -3.37
CA ASN A 752 -16.77 7.99 -2.04
C ASN A 752 -15.98 7.11 -1.07
N ASP A 753 -15.05 7.71 -0.32
CA ASP A 753 -14.30 7.06 0.76
C ASP A 753 -14.59 7.64 2.15
N GLY A 754 -15.41 8.70 2.21
CA GLY A 754 -15.76 9.46 3.42
C GLY A 754 -14.60 10.16 4.13
N ILE A 755 -13.34 9.89 3.75
CA ILE A 755 -12.13 10.46 4.35
C ILE A 755 -11.63 11.62 3.50
N THR A 756 -11.30 11.34 2.24
CA THR A 756 -10.78 12.31 1.29
C THR A 756 -11.89 12.98 0.50
N THR A 757 -12.98 12.26 0.22
CA THR A 757 -14.12 12.76 -0.54
C THR A 757 -15.11 13.55 0.33
N GLY A 758 -15.07 13.34 1.65
CA GLY A 758 -16.02 13.93 2.60
C GLY A 758 -17.47 13.66 2.19
N SER A 759 -18.32 14.69 2.25
CA SER A 759 -19.73 14.63 1.83
C SER A 759 -19.95 14.66 0.31
N SER A 760 -18.88 14.71 -0.48
CA SER A 760 -18.95 14.70 -1.94
C SER A 760 -18.69 13.30 -2.50
N CYS A 761 -19.19 13.03 -3.71
CA CYS A 761 -18.74 11.90 -4.52
C CYS A 761 -17.89 12.41 -5.70
N LEU A 762 -16.80 11.71 -6.00
CA LEU A 762 -15.90 12.04 -7.13
C LEU A 762 -16.32 11.27 -8.38
N ARG A 763 -16.54 11.98 -9.49
CA ARG A 763 -16.86 11.35 -10.78
C ARG A 763 -15.63 10.65 -11.35
N GLU A 764 -15.73 9.36 -11.67
CA GLU A 764 -14.63 8.55 -12.21
C GLU A 764 -14.77 8.18 -13.70
N GLY A 765 -15.91 8.49 -14.33
CA GLY A 765 -16.16 8.18 -15.74
C GLY A 765 -17.49 7.46 -15.93
N LYS A 766 -17.68 6.76 -17.04
CA LYS A 766 -18.84 5.87 -17.25
C LYS A 766 -18.42 4.40 -17.21
N ILE A 767 -19.34 3.55 -16.78
CA ILE A 767 -19.14 2.10 -16.73
C ILE A 767 -18.90 1.49 -18.11
N GLN A 768 -19.46 2.08 -19.16
CA GLN A 768 -19.26 1.62 -20.54
C GLN A 768 -17.85 1.92 -21.08
N ASP A 769 -17.15 2.88 -20.46
CA ASP A 769 -15.80 3.30 -20.87
C ASP A 769 -14.71 2.46 -20.17
N LEU A 770 -15.09 1.43 -19.40
CA LEU A 770 -14.14 0.54 -18.72
C LEU A 770 -13.66 -0.57 -19.67
N ASP A 771 -12.38 -0.55 -20.03
CA ASP A 771 -11.73 -1.51 -20.93
C ASP A 771 -11.75 -2.97 -20.41
N ASP A 772 -11.87 -3.18 -19.09
CA ASP A 772 -11.98 -4.49 -18.44
C ASP A 772 -12.91 -4.41 -17.22
N ARG A 773 -13.89 -5.31 -17.13
CA ARG A 773 -14.83 -5.35 -15.99
C ARG A 773 -14.20 -5.84 -14.69
N LEU A 774 -13.03 -6.48 -14.76
CA LEU A 774 -12.19 -6.75 -13.60
C LEU A 774 -11.70 -5.44 -12.94
N CYS A 775 -11.77 -4.29 -13.62
CA CYS A 775 -11.47 -2.98 -13.03
C CYS A 775 -12.42 -2.57 -11.89
N LEU A 776 -13.63 -3.15 -11.82
CA LEU A 776 -14.56 -2.93 -10.70
C LEU A 776 -14.26 -3.83 -9.50
N HIS A 777 -13.33 -4.80 -9.60
CA HIS A 777 -13.02 -5.70 -8.49
C HIS A 777 -12.08 -5.06 -7.47
N ARG A 778 -11.41 -3.96 -7.83
CA ARG A 778 -10.47 -3.26 -6.97
C ARG A 778 -10.65 -1.77 -7.04
N CYS A 779 -10.54 -1.13 -5.89
CA CYS A 779 -10.39 0.31 -5.77
C CYS A 779 -9.11 0.56 -4.95
N GLY A 780 -8.03 0.95 -5.64
CA GLY A 780 -6.70 1.05 -5.04
C GLY A 780 -6.22 -0.31 -4.49
N SER A 781 -6.04 -0.41 -3.16
CA SER A 781 -5.66 -1.66 -2.47
C SER A 781 -6.85 -2.44 -1.89
N ASN A 782 -8.07 -1.91 -1.99
CA ASN A 782 -9.28 -2.53 -1.45
C ASN A 782 -9.92 -3.41 -2.52
N GLN A 783 -10.48 -4.54 -2.09
CA GLN A 783 -11.17 -5.49 -2.97
C GLN A 783 -12.68 -5.30 -2.85
N ALA A 784 -13.41 -5.52 -3.94
CA ALA A 784 -14.86 -5.56 -3.91
C ALA A 784 -15.31 -6.67 -2.95
N VAL A 785 -16.12 -6.30 -1.98
CA VAL A 785 -16.68 -7.19 -0.95
C VAL A 785 -18.20 -7.28 -1.06
N ALA A 786 -18.84 -6.28 -1.66
CA ALA A 786 -20.26 -6.35 -1.96
C ALA A 786 -20.61 -5.57 -3.23
N ILE A 787 -21.64 -6.02 -3.94
CA ILE A 787 -22.20 -5.36 -5.12
C ILE A 787 -23.72 -5.26 -4.99
N ILE A 788 -24.29 -4.16 -5.49
CA ILE A 788 -25.71 -3.86 -5.39
C ILE A 788 -26.30 -3.71 -6.78
N TYR A 789 -27.32 -4.50 -7.08
CA TYR A 789 -28.15 -4.38 -8.27
C TYR A 789 -29.54 -3.84 -7.89
N ALA A 790 -30.11 -2.97 -8.70
CA ALA A 790 -31.44 -2.42 -8.44
C ALA A 790 -32.25 -2.17 -9.71
N LYS A 791 -33.57 -2.21 -9.60
CA LYS A 791 -34.48 -1.83 -10.70
C LYS A 791 -34.34 -0.35 -11.03
N THR A 792 -34.35 -0.03 -12.32
CA THR A 792 -34.25 1.33 -12.84
C THR A 792 -35.49 2.18 -12.53
N ARG A 793 -36.68 1.57 -12.56
CA ARG A 793 -37.93 2.19 -12.16
C ARG A 793 -38.67 1.28 -11.19
N ILE A 794 -39.06 1.85 -10.06
CA ILE A 794 -40.00 1.23 -9.14
C ILE A 794 -41.29 2.01 -9.30
N ASN A 795 -42.31 1.34 -9.80
CA ASN A 795 -43.65 1.91 -9.84
C ASN A 795 -44.12 2.11 -8.39
N SER A 796 -44.61 3.31 -8.08
CA SER A 796 -45.51 3.52 -6.97
C SER A 796 -46.78 2.73 -7.28
N VAL A 797 -46.81 1.46 -6.88
CA VAL A 797 -48.07 0.73 -6.86
C VAL A 797 -48.88 1.36 -5.73
N GLY A 798 -50.02 1.94 -6.09
CA GLY A 798 -51.02 2.47 -5.15
C GLY A 798 -51.59 1.39 -4.23
#